data_AF-A0A7X9G5B5-F1
#
_entry.id   AF-A0A7X9G5B5-F1
#
_cell.length_a   1.000
_cell.length_b   1.000
_cell.length_c   1.000
_cell.angle_alpha   90.00
_cell.angle_beta   90.00
_cell.angle_gamma   90.00
#
_symmetry.space_group_name_H-M   'P 1'
#
loop_
_entity.id
_entity.type
_entity.pdbx_description
1 polymer ?
#
loop_
_entity_poly.entity_id
_entity_poly.type
_entity_poly.pdbx_seq_one_letter_code
_entity_poly.pdbx_strand_id
1 'polypeptide(L)'
;MQVFRIHVFVHAILFSLAAIAAHPFAILDKEADGIAKIRPVFVMSEAFSQYRPDEQAELRGFWATAVDLNMNLSKEFNWAAPTLNNTMQLLTAQGDYTCAAFSVFFAKEAPKLEIISSELKSRNHVIPVSETCVLQISPAKSVPRFPYCNLMWEPVTNDMKPGDQLNLVYMVNVSADTPAGLYKSQVTLVANGQQMALNVELRVADFTLPECGNFGFFLNGNLYQPRDGYNCNQKAFVKENLKLYFNYFKTRRFNSISIFDNLPDLRYIDGKVTGNFSDMSAIAAAMNASGLKGKLLIDLRDIGYWCNAVAIKLEELGNKVTAGDLGVTMVQRKPSIEPYPEKAKELYAESIRLLIAQAKAEHWPDIRIFADEELGNQFPLKINNYECFMPVIMKEFAEYAAVIDNGIGWGRKTATEYAARDQVRHRQYNSWTEEALANAEAENAEVWTFNYATSRLANGFLQSRMNSKGHHQWADLWDASNFQWQFTRLSPKGVVTSLNAEWMHEGCVDYAACEYLKTLIAECEAAGNTTLAAEGKAVLAEIFRDLSVNHTTAQNYGQMMPNSALSAWRWLVFQAIEKLQDGHFTAATVGDGKPSMRLEPTKQITVPNNDYILKVKNMDGIFQETAETPEDFWSEFIGPFSHLTEYEAQLRAFCSTPEEFKAKNAPSYTMARVASIPAGLAIYTYANHVQPKDPYRYERQDDDGDMWQDDCIEFFFGFPNGKHAHLMYNSAGKKTFFYGGQVIPAEDKIKSFIKSPINVTGGTINKMLIPWSYFGLTLQPLPGTVWEFNVGREMHTFRTPTEAPMSWARLATSFHEQDKWGRLVFTGSDGVSNVKAEPSLMVEPSLAKMVTVGLPFPFNMEIRADVQILSLDVTLVHEDGTEVALETIKAPVGSSRLVIETAGLKLGSWTLYPRISQKPVAPSNVVSFRVVDSPWK
;
A
#
# COMPACT_ATOMS: atom_id res chain seq x y z
N MET A 1 5.30 -26.86 76.94
CA MET A 1 6.08 -28.03 76.47
C MET A 1 5.24 -28.78 75.45
N GLN A 2 5.73 -28.88 74.21
CA GLN A 2 5.53 -29.97 73.23
C GLN A 2 4.07 -30.30 72.80
N VAL A 3 3.65 -30.35 71.52
CA VAL A 3 4.32 -30.56 70.22
C VAL A 3 3.43 -29.92 69.14
N PHE A 4 3.98 -29.08 68.24
CA PHE A 4 3.33 -28.70 66.98
C PHE A 4 4.18 -29.21 65.81
N ARG A 5 3.53 -29.97 64.92
CA ARG A 5 4.14 -30.56 63.71
C ARG A 5 4.39 -29.46 62.67
N ILE A 6 5.64 -29.41 62.21
CA ILE A 6 6.09 -28.60 61.08
C ILE A 6 5.79 -29.38 59.79
N HIS A 7 4.97 -28.80 58.90
CA HIS A 7 4.98 -29.13 57.48
C HIS A 7 5.69 -27.99 56.74
N VAL A 8 6.87 -28.29 56.22
CA VAL A 8 7.63 -27.42 55.32
C VAL A 8 7.01 -27.51 53.93
N PHE A 9 6.28 -26.49 53.52
CA PHE A 9 5.99 -26.22 52.11
C PHE A 9 7.08 -25.29 51.58
N VAL A 10 8.04 -25.84 50.82
CA VAL A 10 8.98 -25.05 50.03
C VAL A 10 8.20 -24.45 48.86
N HIS A 11 7.84 -23.16 48.96
CA HIS A 11 7.50 -22.37 47.78
C HIS A 11 8.78 -22.13 47.00
N ALA A 12 8.96 -22.88 45.91
CA ALA A 12 9.88 -22.50 44.86
C ALA A 12 9.34 -21.23 44.21
N ILE A 13 9.92 -20.09 44.58
CA ILE A 13 9.77 -18.82 43.87
C ILE A 13 10.47 -19.03 42.52
N LEU A 14 9.74 -19.52 41.52
CA LEU A 14 10.07 -19.31 40.12
C LEU A 14 9.84 -17.81 39.86
N PHE A 15 10.90 -17.02 40.00
CA PHE A 15 10.97 -15.73 39.32
C PHE A 15 10.85 -16.02 37.82
N SER A 16 9.64 -15.88 37.27
CA SER A 16 9.49 -15.56 35.87
C SER A 16 10.24 -14.26 35.65
N LEU A 17 11.43 -14.34 35.06
CA LEU A 17 12.05 -13.20 34.41
C LEU A 17 11.07 -12.77 33.33
N ALA A 18 10.15 -11.86 33.66
CA ALA A 18 9.42 -11.10 32.68
C ALA A 18 10.51 -10.45 31.80
N ALA A 19 10.60 -10.88 30.54
CA ALA A 19 11.49 -10.25 29.59
C ALA A 19 11.14 -8.76 29.58
N ILE A 20 12.05 -7.92 30.07
CA ILE A 20 11.92 -6.47 29.94
C ILE A 20 11.80 -6.21 28.45
N ALA A 21 10.66 -5.66 28.02
CA ALA A 21 10.44 -5.34 26.62
C ALA A 21 11.59 -4.47 26.12
N ALA A 22 12.22 -4.85 25.01
CA ALA A 22 13.34 -4.09 24.47
C ALA A 22 12.84 -2.68 24.10
N HIS A 23 13.60 -1.66 24.51
CA HIS A 23 13.28 -0.28 24.13
C HIS A 23 13.28 -0.15 22.58
N PRO A 24 12.21 0.37 21.95
CA PRO A 24 12.00 0.27 20.50
C PRO A 24 13.09 0.94 19.66
N PHE A 25 13.78 1.94 20.23
CA PHE A 25 14.82 2.69 19.52
C PHE A 25 16.24 2.21 19.85
N ALA A 26 16.40 1.32 20.83
CA ALA A 26 17.71 0.78 21.23
C ALA A 26 18.14 -0.39 20.33
N ILE A 27 17.18 -1.05 19.66
CA ILE A 27 17.43 -2.17 18.74
C ILE A 27 17.80 -1.70 17.31
N LEU A 28 17.81 -0.39 17.06
CA LEU A 28 18.05 0.19 15.75
C LEU A 28 19.55 0.40 15.50
N ASP A 29 20.01 0.00 14.31
CA ASP A 29 21.28 0.45 13.75
C ASP A 29 21.04 1.82 13.09
N LYS A 30 21.28 2.89 13.85
CA LYS A 30 21.06 4.28 13.39
C LYS A 30 22.21 4.79 12.52
N GLU A 31 23.38 4.15 12.57
CA GLU A 31 24.56 4.57 11.82
C GLU A 31 24.45 4.14 10.34
N ALA A 32 23.87 2.97 10.10
CA ALA A 32 23.62 2.41 8.76
C ALA A 32 24.90 2.29 7.91
N ASP A 33 26.01 1.88 8.52
CA ASP A 33 27.34 1.83 7.91
C ASP A 33 27.38 1.16 6.53
N GLY A 34 27.96 1.80 5.53
CA GLY A 34 28.05 1.26 4.17
C GLY A 34 26.81 1.50 3.29
N ILE A 35 25.81 2.23 3.79
CA ILE A 35 24.75 2.83 2.97
C ILE A 35 25.14 4.27 2.62
N ALA A 36 24.98 4.63 1.34
CA ALA A 36 25.17 6.00 0.88
C ALA A 36 24.06 6.90 1.44
N LYS A 37 24.43 7.93 2.22
CA LYS A 37 23.49 8.87 2.84
C LYS A 37 23.27 10.07 1.92
N ILE A 38 22.34 9.93 0.99
CA ILE A 38 22.01 10.96 0.00
C ILE A 38 20.87 11.84 0.53
N ARG A 39 20.99 13.16 0.33
CA ARG A 39 19.93 14.13 0.62
C ARG A 39 19.13 14.43 -0.65
N PRO A 40 17.79 14.45 -0.59
CA PRO A 40 16.99 14.97 -1.69
C PRO A 40 17.23 16.47 -1.86
N VAL A 41 16.98 16.96 -3.07
CA VAL A 41 17.08 18.37 -3.43
C VAL A 41 15.69 18.84 -3.87
N PHE A 42 15.34 20.09 -3.56
CA PHE A 42 14.10 20.72 -3.99
C PHE A 42 14.36 22.00 -4.79
N VAL A 43 13.42 22.33 -5.68
CA VAL A 43 13.37 23.62 -6.38
C VAL A 43 12.24 24.44 -5.78
N MET A 44 12.55 25.63 -5.25
CA MET A 44 11.60 26.46 -4.50
C MET A 44 10.30 26.73 -5.26
N SER A 45 10.38 27.09 -6.54
CA SER A 45 9.22 27.42 -7.38
C SER A 45 8.30 26.22 -7.64
N GLU A 46 8.83 25.01 -7.57
CA GLU A 46 8.11 23.76 -7.83
C GLU A 46 7.56 23.18 -6.53
N ALA A 47 8.38 23.19 -5.48
CA ALA A 47 8.06 22.65 -4.17
C ALA A 47 7.09 23.53 -3.36
N PHE A 48 7.13 24.84 -3.56
CA PHE A 48 6.35 25.82 -2.79
C PHE A 48 5.61 26.77 -3.73
N SER A 49 4.58 26.24 -4.41
CA SER A 49 3.80 27.01 -5.38
C SER A 49 3.12 28.24 -4.78
N GLN A 50 2.58 28.11 -3.56
CA GLN A 50 1.79 29.16 -2.89
C GLN A 50 2.49 29.77 -1.67
N TYR A 51 3.37 29.04 -0.99
CA TYR A 51 4.10 29.57 0.15
C TYR A 51 5.12 30.63 -0.31
N ARG A 52 5.17 31.73 0.43
CA ARG A 52 6.17 32.79 0.27
C ARG A 52 6.88 32.96 1.60
N PRO A 53 8.21 32.77 1.67
CA PRO A 53 8.97 32.99 2.89
C PRO A 53 8.74 34.40 3.42
N ASP A 54 8.48 34.52 4.73
CA ASP A 54 8.47 35.81 5.40
C ASP A 54 9.90 36.32 5.67
N GLU A 55 10.03 37.57 6.12
CA GLU A 55 11.32 38.18 6.44
C GLU A 55 12.14 37.33 7.43
N GLN A 56 11.47 36.66 8.37
CA GLN A 56 12.14 35.78 9.31
C GLN A 56 12.66 34.49 8.65
N ALA A 57 11.89 33.87 7.75
CA ALA A 57 12.29 32.69 7.00
C ALA A 57 13.45 33.02 6.05
N GLU A 58 13.42 34.18 5.42
CA GLU A 58 14.53 34.69 4.61
C GLU A 58 15.79 34.94 5.46
N LEU A 59 15.65 35.52 6.64
CA LEU A 59 16.74 35.73 7.58
C LEU A 59 17.34 34.40 8.06
N ARG A 60 16.48 33.46 8.48
CA ARG A 60 16.86 32.08 8.86
C ARG A 60 17.61 31.37 7.75
N GLY A 61 17.16 31.54 6.50
CA GLY A 61 17.68 30.81 5.35
C GLY A 61 17.22 29.35 5.28
N PHE A 62 16.31 28.94 6.17
CA PHE A 62 15.70 27.61 6.19
C PHE A 62 14.30 27.68 6.83
N TRP A 63 13.48 26.66 6.56
CA TRP A 63 12.19 26.45 7.22
C TRP A 63 11.86 24.95 7.31
N ALA A 64 10.82 24.61 8.06
CA ALA A 64 10.32 23.25 8.18
C ALA A 64 8.80 23.19 8.26
N THR A 65 8.24 22.04 7.88
CA THR A 65 6.81 21.76 7.98
C THR A 65 6.58 20.30 8.35
N ALA A 66 5.58 20.03 9.18
CA ALA A 66 5.05 18.69 9.37
C ALA A 66 4.43 18.19 8.06
N VAL A 67 4.66 16.93 7.73
CA VAL A 67 4.25 16.28 6.49
C VAL A 67 3.51 14.98 6.80
N ASP A 68 2.70 14.53 5.85
CA ASP A 68 1.95 13.29 6.00
C ASP A 68 2.88 12.09 5.73
N LEU A 69 2.96 11.15 6.68
CA LEU A 69 3.79 9.95 6.49
C LEU A 69 3.33 9.12 5.29
N ASN A 70 2.07 9.16 4.85
CA ASN A 70 1.58 8.39 3.70
C ASN A 70 1.92 9.04 2.34
N MET A 71 2.66 10.15 2.33
CA MET A 71 3.11 10.77 1.08
C MET A 71 4.06 9.86 0.31
N ASN A 72 3.90 9.83 -1.01
CA ASN A 72 4.83 9.16 -1.89
C ASN A 72 6.14 9.97 -2.00
N LEU A 73 7.14 9.58 -1.21
CA LEU A 73 8.46 10.22 -1.16
C LEU A 73 9.35 9.94 -2.39
N SER A 74 8.87 9.16 -3.37
CA SER A 74 9.56 9.00 -4.66
C SER A 74 9.28 10.14 -5.65
N LYS A 75 8.28 10.97 -5.37
CA LYS A 75 7.95 12.18 -6.13
C LYS A 75 8.65 13.39 -5.53
N GLU A 76 8.87 14.42 -6.35
CA GLU A 76 9.33 15.72 -5.86
C GLU A 76 8.39 16.25 -4.79
N PHE A 77 8.96 16.83 -3.74
CA PHE A 77 8.18 17.41 -2.67
C PHE A 77 7.32 18.56 -3.21
N ASN A 78 6.04 18.61 -2.82
CA ASN A 78 5.13 19.68 -3.19
C ASN A 78 4.25 20.07 -2.00
N TRP A 79 4.37 21.32 -1.58
CA TRP A 79 3.54 21.98 -0.59
C TRP A 79 2.61 22.98 -1.27
N ALA A 80 1.34 22.60 -1.37
CA ALA A 80 0.33 23.37 -2.08
C ALA A 80 -0.34 24.46 -1.22
N ALA A 81 -0.04 24.54 0.09
CA ALA A 81 -0.67 25.51 0.99
C ALA A 81 0.17 26.81 1.11
N PRO A 82 -0.49 27.96 1.35
CA PRO A 82 0.21 29.24 1.56
C PRO A 82 0.90 29.33 2.93
N THR A 83 0.60 28.42 3.85
CA THR A 83 1.15 28.37 5.21
C THR A 83 1.79 27.02 5.48
N LEU A 84 2.86 27.01 6.29
CA LEU A 84 3.51 25.78 6.74
C LEU A 84 2.77 25.19 7.94
N ASN A 85 2.72 23.87 8.05
CA ASN A 85 2.22 23.20 9.24
C ASN A 85 3.35 23.08 10.27
N ASN A 86 3.23 23.77 11.40
CA ASN A 86 4.25 23.78 12.46
C ASN A 86 3.95 22.81 13.61
N THR A 87 2.94 21.95 13.50
CA THR A 87 2.53 21.06 14.59
C THR A 87 2.52 19.60 14.12
N MET A 88 3.28 18.76 14.83
CA MET A 88 3.26 17.31 14.70
C MET A 88 2.27 16.74 15.72
N GLN A 89 1.31 15.96 15.25
CA GLN A 89 0.22 15.41 16.05
C GLN A 89 0.33 13.89 16.08
N LEU A 90 0.40 13.32 17.27
CA LEU A 90 0.65 11.89 17.50
C LEU A 90 -0.41 11.30 18.43
N LEU A 91 -0.89 10.09 18.13
CA LEU A 91 -1.95 9.42 18.89
C LEU A 91 -1.56 7.95 19.10
N THR A 92 -1.48 7.53 20.36
CA THR A 92 -1.20 6.13 20.71
C THR A 92 -1.81 5.72 22.05
N ALA A 93 -1.76 4.42 22.33
CA ALA A 93 -2.18 3.82 23.59
C ALA A 93 -0.98 3.66 24.54
N GLN A 94 -1.23 3.34 25.81
CA GLN A 94 -0.15 3.00 26.74
C GLN A 94 0.62 1.75 26.28
N GLY A 95 1.93 1.74 26.48
CA GLY A 95 2.78 0.58 26.19
C GLY A 95 3.14 0.39 24.71
N ASP A 96 3.05 1.44 23.90
CA ASP A 96 3.36 1.44 22.47
C ASP A 96 4.21 2.66 22.10
N TYR A 97 4.65 2.74 20.84
CA TYR A 97 5.24 3.97 20.31
C TYR A 97 4.40 4.50 19.13
N THR A 98 4.72 5.69 18.67
CA THR A 98 4.10 6.28 17.47
C THR A 98 5.05 7.26 16.81
N CYS A 99 4.74 7.66 15.58
CA CYS A 99 5.59 8.56 14.80
C CYS A 99 4.82 9.63 14.03
N ALA A 100 5.53 10.72 13.70
CA ALA A 100 5.10 11.78 12.79
C ALA A 100 6.28 12.20 11.91
N ALA A 101 6.00 12.69 10.69
CA ALA A 101 7.05 13.20 9.82
C ALA A 101 7.05 14.73 9.70
N PHE A 102 8.23 15.25 9.43
CA PHE A 102 8.44 16.65 9.06
C PHE A 102 9.60 16.76 8.07
N SER A 103 9.60 17.83 7.29
CA SER A 103 10.67 18.11 6.32
C SER A 103 11.29 19.47 6.60
N VAL A 104 12.61 19.57 6.44
CA VAL A 104 13.42 20.79 6.57
C VAL A 104 13.99 21.17 5.21
N PHE A 105 13.93 22.44 4.87
CA PHE A 105 14.29 22.99 3.56
C PHE A 105 15.30 24.12 3.72
N PHE A 106 16.40 24.05 2.98
CA PHE A 106 17.47 25.06 3.01
C PHE A 106 17.42 25.97 1.78
N ALA A 107 17.28 27.27 1.99
CA ALA A 107 17.43 28.29 0.94
C ALA A 107 18.83 28.94 0.96
N LYS A 108 19.54 28.83 2.08
CA LYS A 108 20.94 29.28 2.24
C LYS A 108 21.79 28.12 2.73
N GLU A 109 23.10 28.22 2.50
CA GLU A 109 24.05 27.30 3.08
C GLU A 109 24.02 27.37 4.62
N ALA A 110 24.26 26.24 5.28
CA ALA A 110 24.46 26.19 6.73
C ALA A 110 25.53 25.12 7.07
N PRO A 111 26.57 25.46 7.84
CA PRO A 111 27.60 24.48 8.21
C PRO A 111 27.05 23.28 8.98
N LYS A 112 26.00 23.51 9.77
CA LYS A 112 25.35 22.49 10.60
C LYS A 112 23.91 22.85 10.90
N LEU A 113 23.04 21.85 10.91
CA LEU A 113 21.71 21.87 11.51
C LEU A 113 21.74 21.12 12.85
N GLU A 114 21.23 21.73 13.90
CA GLU A 114 20.98 21.06 15.18
C GLU A 114 19.48 20.79 15.33
N ILE A 115 19.15 19.57 15.75
CA ILE A 115 17.78 19.13 15.99
C ILE A 115 17.69 18.78 17.47
N ILE A 116 16.91 19.56 18.22
CA ILE A 116 16.86 19.49 19.68
C ILE A 116 15.41 19.19 20.09
N SER A 117 15.19 18.00 20.64
CA SER A 117 13.89 17.60 21.20
C SER A 117 13.81 17.98 22.67
N SER A 118 12.68 18.55 23.08
CA SER A 118 12.37 18.79 24.49
C SER A 118 11.53 17.64 25.07
N GLU A 119 11.54 17.49 26.40
CA GLU A 119 10.70 16.53 27.10
C GLU A 119 9.22 16.75 26.75
N LEU A 120 8.43 15.67 26.64
CA LEU A 120 6.98 15.81 26.50
C LEU A 120 6.35 15.92 27.88
N LYS A 121 5.63 17.02 28.12
CA LYS A 121 5.07 17.36 29.43
C LYS A 121 3.55 17.30 29.40
N SER A 122 2.97 16.59 30.35
CA SER A 122 1.56 16.73 30.74
C SER A 122 1.46 17.50 32.05
N ARG A 123 0.25 17.60 32.64
CA ARG A 123 0.05 18.33 33.90
C ARG A 123 0.91 17.79 35.06
N ASN A 124 1.05 16.46 35.15
CA ASN A 124 1.65 15.78 36.30
C ASN A 124 2.73 14.75 35.93
N HIS A 125 3.05 14.60 34.63
CA HIS A 125 3.99 13.59 34.17
C HIS A 125 4.87 14.11 33.03
N VAL A 126 6.03 13.48 32.85
CA VAL A 126 7.03 13.87 31.84
C VAL A 126 7.53 12.62 31.15
N ILE A 127 7.43 12.59 29.83
CA ILE A 127 8.12 11.61 28.99
C ILE A 127 9.49 12.21 28.64
N PRO A 128 10.60 11.60 29.08
CA PRO A 128 11.93 12.17 28.89
C PRO A 128 12.39 12.05 27.43
N VAL A 129 13.36 12.89 27.04
CA VAL A 129 13.91 12.91 25.66
C VAL A 129 14.52 11.56 25.27
N SER A 130 14.97 10.74 26.23
CA SER A 130 15.46 9.38 25.97
C SER A 130 14.43 8.45 25.33
N GLU A 131 13.14 8.74 25.50
CA GLU A 131 12.01 8.03 24.88
C GLU A 131 11.64 8.61 23.51
N THR A 132 12.50 9.43 22.91
CA THR A 132 12.29 10.04 21.60
C THR A 132 13.41 9.68 20.64
N CYS A 133 13.11 9.64 19.34
CA CYS A 133 14.09 9.37 18.30
C CYS A 133 13.76 10.20 17.05
N VAL A 134 14.77 10.80 16.42
CA VAL A 134 14.66 11.44 15.12
C VAL A 134 15.50 10.67 14.12
N LEU A 135 14.89 10.25 13.01
CA LEU A 135 15.57 9.56 11.92
C LEU A 135 15.32 10.30 10.60
N GLN A 136 16.34 10.34 9.75
CA GLN A 136 16.24 10.78 8.37
C GLN A 136 15.79 9.64 7.48
N ILE A 137 14.87 9.95 6.57
CA ILE A 137 14.33 9.05 5.57
C ILE A 137 15.21 9.08 4.32
N SER A 138 15.56 7.91 3.81
CA SER A 138 16.26 7.78 2.54
C SER A 138 15.35 8.13 1.36
N PRO A 139 15.89 8.77 0.31
CA PRO A 139 15.24 8.74 -0.99
C PRO A 139 15.32 7.30 -1.54
N ALA A 140 14.19 6.61 -1.70
CA ALA A 140 14.14 5.17 -2.05
C ALA A 140 15.03 4.79 -3.26
N LYS A 141 14.98 5.57 -4.35
CA LYS A 141 15.76 5.31 -5.57
C LYS A 141 17.26 5.61 -5.45
N SER A 142 17.69 6.23 -4.35
CA SER A 142 19.06 6.70 -4.15
C SER A 142 19.93 5.69 -3.40
N VAL A 143 19.36 4.61 -2.87
CA VAL A 143 20.10 3.57 -2.15
C VAL A 143 20.21 2.31 -3.01
N PRO A 144 21.38 2.07 -3.66
CA PRO A 144 21.59 0.85 -4.43
C PRO A 144 21.29 -0.39 -3.60
N ARG A 145 20.66 -1.39 -4.24
CA ARG A 145 20.21 -2.67 -3.63
C ARG A 145 18.97 -2.61 -2.74
N PHE A 146 18.42 -1.43 -2.49
CA PHE A 146 17.20 -1.23 -1.70
C PHE A 146 16.12 -0.50 -2.51
N PRO A 147 15.73 -0.98 -3.71
CA PRO A 147 14.88 -0.22 -4.63
C PRO A 147 13.42 -0.05 -4.14
N TYR A 148 12.99 -0.84 -3.15
CA TYR A 148 11.59 -0.90 -2.69
C TYR A 148 11.36 -0.31 -1.30
N CYS A 149 12.36 0.31 -0.66
CA CYS A 149 12.20 0.80 0.70
C CYS A 149 12.84 2.16 0.96
N ASN A 150 12.20 2.90 1.86
CA ASN A 150 12.69 4.16 2.40
C ASN A 150 13.39 3.90 3.74
N LEU A 151 14.63 3.38 3.69
CA LEU A 151 15.46 3.15 4.88
C LEU A 151 15.63 4.41 5.73
N MET A 152 15.82 4.25 7.04
CA MET A 152 15.95 5.36 7.98
C MET A 152 17.18 5.24 8.88
N TRP A 153 17.83 6.36 9.15
CA TRP A 153 19.07 6.44 9.92
C TRP A 153 19.22 7.80 10.61
N GLU A 154 20.30 8.00 11.38
CA GLU A 154 20.55 9.27 12.06
C GLU A 154 20.76 10.44 11.08
N PRO A 155 20.09 11.59 11.27
CA PRO A 155 20.13 12.70 10.31
C PRO A 155 21.55 13.20 9.97
N VAL A 156 21.81 13.39 8.67
CA VAL A 156 23.07 13.97 8.18
C VAL A 156 22.93 15.49 8.12
N THR A 157 23.36 16.16 9.18
CA THR A 157 23.07 17.58 9.40
C THR A 157 24.22 18.54 9.12
N ASN A 158 25.38 18.06 8.68
CA ASN A 158 26.52 18.91 8.33
C ASN A 158 26.48 19.34 6.86
N ASP A 159 27.11 20.48 6.57
CA ASP A 159 27.35 21.02 5.23
C ASP A 159 26.06 21.13 4.38
N MET A 160 25.04 21.77 4.95
CA MET A 160 23.75 22.01 4.29
C MET A 160 23.91 23.00 3.15
N LYS A 161 23.38 22.65 1.97
CA LYS A 161 23.46 23.48 0.77
C LYS A 161 22.10 24.10 0.43
N PRO A 162 22.08 25.24 -0.29
CA PRO A 162 20.86 25.74 -0.90
C PRO A 162 20.20 24.67 -1.77
N GLY A 163 18.91 24.43 -1.58
CA GLY A 163 18.14 23.38 -2.24
C GLY A 163 18.15 22.04 -1.50
N ASP A 164 18.96 21.84 -0.45
CA ASP A 164 18.91 20.60 0.33
C ASP A 164 17.56 20.46 1.06
N GLN A 165 17.02 19.24 1.04
CA GLN A 165 15.83 18.83 1.80
C GLN A 165 16.20 17.69 2.75
N LEU A 166 15.75 17.75 4.00
CA LEU A 166 15.78 16.62 4.93
C LEU A 166 14.36 16.18 5.21
N ASN A 167 14.05 14.91 4.92
CA ASN A 167 12.82 14.27 5.35
C ASN A 167 13.11 13.50 6.64
N LEU A 168 12.35 13.80 7.70
CA LEU A 168 12.62 13.34 9.05
C LEU A 168 11.37 12.69 9.64
N VAL A 169 11.56 11.66 10.45
CA VAL A 169 10.54 11.04 11.29
C VAL A 169 10.89 11.30 12.75
N TYR A 170 9.95 11.86 13.50
CA TYR A 170 9.99 11.99 14.95
C TYR A 170 9.18 10.85 15.57
N MET A 171 9.81 10.05 16.41
CA MET A 171 9.23 8.88 17.07
C MET A 171 9.20 9.09 18.58
N VAL A 172 8.12 8.64 19.24
CA VAL A 172 7.95 8.73 20.69
C VAL A 172 7.50 7.38 21.24
N ASN A 173 8.26 6.84 22.19
CA ASN A 173 7.89 5.65 22.96
C ASN A 173 7.06 6.06 24.18
N VAL A 174 5.97 5.34 24.44
CA VAL A 174 5.06 5.54 25.56
C VAL A 174 5.04 4.27 26.38
N SER A 175 5.65 4.30 27.55
CA SER A 175 5.69 3.14 28.45
C SER A 175 4.28 2.77 28.93
N ALA A 176 4.08 1.52 29.34
CA ALA A 176 2.77 1.03 29.77
C ALA A 176 2.27 1.71 31.06
N ASP A 177 3.16 2.30 31.85
CA ASP A 177 2.87 3.04 33.08
C ASP A 177 2.73 4.56 32.85
N THR A 178 2.90 5.04 31.60
CA THR A 178 2.70 6.45 31.27
C THR A 178 1.23 6.83 31.45
N PRO A 179 0.87 7.80 32.32
CA PRO A 179 -0.52 8.19 32.52
C PRO A 179 -1.15 8.71 31.22
N ALA A 180 -2.43 8.41 31.02
CA ALA A 180 -3.20 8.94 29.90
C ALA A 180 -3.27 10.48 29.93
N GLY A 181 -3.45 11.08 28.76
CA GLY A 181 -3.63 12.52 28.61
C GLY A 181 -2.89 13.14 27.44
N LEU A 182 -2.92 14.47 27.39
CA LEU A 182 -2.25 15.27 26.37
C LEU A 182 -0.87 15.72 26.87
N TYR A 183 0.15 15.34 26.11
CA TYR A 183 1.54 15.73 26.32
C TYR A 183 1.96 16.72 25.23
N LYS A 184 2.70 17.76 25.62
CA LYS A 184 3.19 18.80 24.70
C LYS A 184 4.71 18.91 24.76
N SER A 185 5.32 19.11 23.62
CA SER A 185 6.77 19.32 23.44
C SER A 185 7.03 20.22 22.23
N GLN A 186 8.31 20.52 22.00
CA GLN A 186 8.82 21.16 20.81
C GLN A 186 10.07 20.44 20.31
N VAL A 187 10.19 20.34 18.98
CA VAL A 187 11.44 20.05 18.27
C VAL A 187 11.99 21.38 17.75
N THR A 188 13.14 21.81 18.29
CA THR A 188 13.81 23.04 17.89
C THR A 188 14.87 22.73 16.84
N LEU A 189 14.85 23.50 15.76
CA LEU A 189 15.80 23.44 14.66
C LEU A 189 16.69 24.69 14.73
N VAL A 190 18.00 24.49 14.81
CA VAL A 190 18.98 25.59 14.90
C VAL A 190 19.99 25.48 13.75
N ALA A 191 20.11 26.54 12.95
CA ALA A 191 21.14 26.66 11.91
C ALA A 191 21.53 28.14 11.75
N ASN A 192 22.81 28.42 11.48
CA ASN A 192 23.34 29.78 11.29
C ASN A 192 23.02 30.76 12.45
N GLY A 193 22.97 30.26 13.70
CA GLY A 193 22.59 31.06 14.86
C GLY A 193 21.12 31.48 14.91
N GLN A 194 20.30 30.96 13.99
CA GLN A 194 18.87 31.19 13.91
C GLN A 194 18.11 29.93 14.30
N GLN A 195 16.89 30.09 14.82
CA GLN A 195 16.09 28.97 15.29
C GLN A 195 14.63 29.04 14.82
N MET A 196 14.02 27.86 14.71
CA MET A 196 12.56 27.70 14.64
C MET A 196 12.15 26.46 15.43
N ALA A 197 10.88 26.39 15.83
CA ALA A 197 10.34 25.24 16.55
C ALA A 197 9.14 24.64 15.81
N LEU A 198 9.05 23.32 15.84
CA LEU A 198 7.84 22.57 15.54
C LEU A 198 7.22 22.11 16.85
N ASN A 199 5.94 22.38 17.05
CA ASN A 199 5.20 21.88 18.21
C ASN A 199 4.93 20.38 18.04
N VAL A 200 4.90 19.67 19.16
CA VAL A 200 4.54 18.25 19.24
C VAL A 200 3.39 18.11 20.22
N GLU A 201 2.30 17.51 19.77
CA GLU A 201 1.15 17.15 20.61
C GLU A 201 0.97 15.63 20.54
N LEU A 202 1.07 14.97 21.70
CA LEU A 202 0.88 13.53 21.84
C LEU A 202 -0.33 13.26 22.75
N ARG A 203 -1.33 12.55 22.24
CA ARG A 203 -2.43 12.01 23.04
C ARG A 203 -2.14 10.55 23.38
N VAL A 204 -2.13 10.24 24.68
CA VAL A 204 -2.02 8.89 25.24
C VAL A 204 -3.40 8.46 25.76
N ALA A 205 -3.92 7.34 25.25
CA ALA A 205 -5.19 6.75 25.71
C ALA A 205 -5.01 5.93 27.00
N ASP A 206 -6.08 5.78 27.79
CA ASP A 206 -6.02 5.13 29.12
C ASP A 206 -6.21 3.61 29.09
N PHE A 207 -5.54 2.96 28.14
CA PHE A 207 -5.51 1.52 28.04
C PHE A 207 -4.26 1.06 27.29
N THR A 208 -3.91 -0.21 27.48
CA THR A 208 -2.92 -0.91 26.66
C THR A 208 -3.63 -1.75 25.59
N LEU A 209 -3.10 -1.78 24.38
CA LEU A 209 -3.65 -2.61 23.31
C LEU A 209 -3.15 -4.06 23.40
N PRO A 210 -4.00 -5.05 23.06
CA PRO A 210 -3.59 -6.45 22.99
C PRO A 210 -2.53 -6.68 21.92
N GLU A 211 -1.89 -7.85 21.90
CA GLU A 211 -1.03 -8.23 20.77
C GLU A 211 -1.85 -8.29 19.47
N CYS A 212 -1.21 -8.01 18.34
CA CYS A 212 -1.82 -8.17 17.03
C CYS A 212 -2.04 -9.65 16.69
N GLY A 213 -2.68 -9.91 15.54
CA GLY A 213 -2.73 -11.25 14.94
C GLY A 213 -1.35 -11.73 14.51
N ASN A 214 -1.30 -12.70 13.60
CA ASN A 214 -0.03 -13.25 13.08
C ASN A 214 0.56 -12.36 11.98
N PHE A 215 1.35 -11.35 12.37
CA PHE A 215 1.86 -10.33 11.44
C PHE A 215 3.38 -10.40 11.29
N GLY A 216 3.86 -10.18 10.06
CA GLY A 216 5.28 -10.04 9.78
C GLY A 216 5.65 -10.17 8.31
N PHE A 217 6.76 -10.86 8.03
CA PHE A 217 7.32 -10.98 6.69
C PHE A 217 7.51 -12.45 6.31
N PHE A 218 7.53 -12.67 5.00
CA PHE A 218 8.18 -13.85 4.45
C PHE A 218 9.68 -13.67 4.69
N LEU A 219 10.39 -14.74 5.03
CA LEU A 219 11.86 -14.81 5.17
C LEU A 219 12.41 -16.04 4.43
N ASN A 220 13.70 -16.05 4.11
CA ASN A 220 14.34 -17.28 3.69
C ASN A 220 14.51 -18.21 4.88
N GLY A 221 14.30 -19.51 4.68
CA GLY A 221 14.41 -20.52 5.72
C GLY A 221 15.82 -20.99 6.01
N ASN A 222 16.80 -20.62 5.19
CA ASN A 222 18.20 -20.91 5.43
C ASN A 222 18.90 -19.66 5.92
N LEU A 223 19.86 -19.84 6.83
CA LEU A 223 20.72 -18.75 7.27
C LEU A 223 21.83 -18.54 6.24
N TYR A 224 22.38 -17.32 6.19
CA TYR A 224 23.46 -17.00 5.27
C TYR A 224 24.70 -17.88 5.52
N GLN A 225 25.18 -18.55 4.47
CA GLN A 225 26.39 -19.37 4.52
C GLN A 225 27.38 -18.95 3.40
N PRO A 226 28.59 -18.44 3.75
CA PRO A 226 29.55 -17.94 2.76
C PRO A 226 30.01 -18.96 1.71
N ARG A 227 29.88 -20.27 2.01
CA ARG A 227 30.41 -21.37 1.20
C ARG A 227 29.38 -21.98 0.24
N ASP A 228 28.12 -21.65 0.40
CA ASP A 228 27.05 -22.16 -0.45
C ASP A 228 26.88 -21.26 -1.66
N GLY A 229 26.91 -21.85 -2.86
CA GLY A 229 26.74 -21.11 -4.12
C GLY A 229 25.35 -20.49 -4.31
N TYR A 230 24.43 -20.71 -3.36
CA TYR A 230 23.06 -20.24 -3.36
C TYR A 230 22.82 -19.27 -2.18
N ASN A 231 23.35 -18.04 -2.30
CA ASN A 231 23.20 -17.02 -1.27
C ASN A 231 22.15 -15.99 -1.69
N CYS A 232 20.89 -16.24 -1.33
CA CYS A 232 19.77 -15.33 -1.51
C CYS A 232 19.52 -14.41 -0.31
N ASN A 233 20.32 -14.51 0.75
CA ASN A 233 20.10 -13.83 2.04
C ASN A 233 21.10 -12.69 2.26
N GLN A 234 20.68 -11.67 3.03
CA GLN A 234 21.63 -10.70 3.56
C GLN A 234 22.73 -11.40 4.36
N LYS A 235 23.98 -10.94 4.21
CA LYS A 235 25.15 -11.52 4.91
C LYS A 235 25.02 -11.54 6.43
N ALA A 236 24.24 -10.63 6.99
CA ALA A 236 24.00 -10.53 8.42
C ALA A 236 22.86 -11.44 8.92
N PHE A 237 22.12 -12.11 8.03
CA PHE A 237 21.08 -13.07 8.38
C PHE A 237 21.69 -14.40 8.81
N VAL A 238 22.37 -14.36 9.95
CA VAL A 238 23.08 -15.47 10.60
C VAL A 238 22.54 -15.67 12.00
N LYS A 239 22.81 -16.85 12.58
CA LYS A 239 22.25 -17.29 13.87
C LYS A 239 22.48 -16.26 14.99
N GLU A 240 23.64 -15.63 15.01
CA GLU A 240 24.06 -14.67 16.05
C GLU A 240 23.20 -13.41 16.06
N ASN A 241 22.65 -13.02 14.91
CA ASN A 241 21.91 -11.77 14.75
C ASN A 241 20.38 -11.96 14.80
N LEU A 242 19.87 -13.20 14.78
CA LEU A 242 18.43 -13.47 14.75
C LEU A 242 17.67 -12.82 15.92
N LYS A 243 18.25 -12.84 17.12
CA LYS A 243 17.64 -12.22 18.30
C LYS A 243 17.49 -10.70 18.15
N LEU A 244 18.42 -10.03 17.48
CA LEU A 244 18.33 -8.58 17.20
C LEU A 244 17.12 -8.30 16.29
N TYR A 245 16.99 -9.11 15.23
CA TYR A 245 15.90 -8.98 14.27
C TYR A 245 14.52 -9.30 14.89
N PHE A 246 14.40 -10.34 15.71
CA PHE A 246 13.13 -10.68 16.34
C PHE A 246 12.77 -9.79 17.53
N ASN A 247 13.74 -9.17 18.21
CA ASN A 247 13.45 -8.07 19.13
C ASN A 247 12.92 -6.85 18.38
N TYR A 248 13.48 -6.53 17.21
CA TYR A 248 12.93 -5.51 16.32
C TYR A 248 11.47 -5.85 15.93
N PHE A 249 11.18 -7.10 15.53
CA PHE A 249 9.80 -7.55 15.29
C PHE A 249 8.88 -7.27 16.47
N LYS A 250 9.27 -7.71 17.68
CA LYS A 250 8.43 -7.56 18.87
C LYS A 250 8.05 -6.10 19.10
N THR A 251 9.01 -5.19 18.95
CA THR A 251 8.76 -3.75 19.16
C THR A 251 7.78 -3.16 18.14
N ARG A 252 7.74 -3.68 16.91
CA ARG A 252 6.82 -3.23 15.83
C ARG A 252 5.47 -3.96 15.85
N ARG A 253 5.20 -4.77 16.87
CA ARG A 253 4.06 -5.71 16.89
C ARG A 253 4.09 -6.70 15.73
N PHE A 254 5.25 -7.10 15.24
CA PHE A 254 5.35 -8.30 14.40
C PHE A 254 5.64 -9.50 15.31
N ASN A 255 5.07 -10.65 14.97
CA ASN A 255 5.19 -11.85 15.79
C ASN A 255 5.20 -13.17 15.00
N SER A 256 5.02 -13.11 13.68
CA SER A 256 4.83 -14.28 12.81
C SER A 256 5.69 -14.13 11.56
N ILE A 257 6.19 -15.26 11.05
CA ILE A 257 6.97 -15.31 9.81
C ILE A 257 6.58 -16.52 8.98
N SER A 258 6.80 -16.41 7.67
CA SER A 258 6.75 -17.55 6.75
C SER A 258 8.12 -17.80 6.16
N ILE A 259 8.67 -19.00 6.31
CA ILE A 259 10.00 -19.37 5.81
C ILE A 259 9.94 -20.19 4.52
N PHE A 260 10.71 -19.74 3.52
CA PHE A 260 10.72 -20.28 2.15
C PHE A 260 12.11 -20.79 1.73
N ASP A 261 12.13 -21.57 0.65
CA ASP A 261 13.33 -22.18 0.06
C ASP A 261 14.10 -23.07 1.04
N ASN A 262 13.41 -23.82 1.88
CA ASN A 262 13.98 -24.55 3.01
C ASN A 262 14.88 -25.74 2.59
N LEU A 263 16.17 -25.74 3.00
CA LEU A 263 17.15 -26.80 2.68
C LEU A 263 17.70 -27.52 3.92
N PRO A 264 16.86 -28.27 4.67
CA PRO A 264 17.33 -29.02 5.85
C PRO A 264 18.31 -30.15 5.49
N ASP A 265 19.04 -30.64 6.50
CA ASP A 265 19.97 -31.74 6.31
C ASP A 265 19.27 -33.10 6.33
N LEU A 266 18.49 -33.40 5.28
CA LEU A 266 17.76 -34.67 5.14
C LEU A 266 18.60 -35.75 4.44
N ARG A 267 18.49 -36.99 4.95
CA ARG A 267 19.18 -38.19 4.44
C ARG A 267 18.26 -39.40 4.50
N TYR A 268 18.48 -40.34 3.59
CA TYR A 268 17.83 -41.65 3.63
C TYR A 268 18.87 -42.70 4.00
N ILE A 269 18.82 -43.17 5.25
CA ILE A 269 19.81 -44.08 5.84
C ILE A 269 19.09 -45.34 6.30
N ASP A 270 19.59 -46.50 5.89
CA ASP A 270 19.09 -47.82 6.32
C ASP A 270 17.56 -47.97 6.21
N GLY A 271 16.98 -47.39 5.15
CA GLY A 271 15.55 -47.51 4.87
C GLY A 271 14.64 -46.49 5.54
N LYS A 272 15.20 -45.44 6.17
CA LYS A 272 14.43 -44.40 6.88
C LYS A 272 14.88 -43.01 6.53
N VAL A 273 13.94 -42.06 6.57
CA VAL A 273 14.29 -40.63 6.59
C VAL A 273 14.93 -40.27 7.92
N THR A 274 16.08 -39.61 7.86
CA THR A 274 16.86 -39.10 8.99
C THR A 274 17.35 -37.69 8.66
N GLY A 275 17.77 -36.91 9.66
CA GLY A 275 18.27 -35.56 9.42
C GLY A 275 18.02 -34.59 10.57
N ASN A 276 18.22 -33.30 10.29
CA ASN A 276 17.90 -32.21 11.20
C ASN A 276 17.44 -30.95 10.45
N PHE A 277 16.71 -30.09 11.16
CA PHE A 277 16.20 -28.81 10.66
C PHE A 277 16.92 -27.62 11.32
N SER A 278 18.26 -27.64 11.36
CA SER A 278 19.08 -26.73 12.18
C SER A 278 18.82 -25.23 12.01
N ASP A 279 18.64 -24.74 10.77
CA ASP A 279 18.33 -23.32 10.53
C ASP A 279 16.92 -22.96 11.02
N MET A 280 15.93 -23.83 10.77
CA MET A 280 14.58 -23.67 11.31
C MET A 280 14.57 -23.69 12.84
N SER A 281 15.35 -24.58 13.47
CA SER A 281 15.55 -24.62 14.92
C SER A 281 16.12 -23.30 15.45
N ALA A 282 17.13 -22.74 14.77
CA ALA A 282 17.74 -21.49 15.17
C ALA A 282 16.75 -20.32 15.08
N ILE A 283 15.96 -20.26 14.01
CA ILE A 283 14.90 -19.28 13.81
C ILE A 283 13.82 -19.41 14.89
N ALA A 284 13.27 -20.62 15.09
CA ALA A 284 12.24 -20.89 16.10
C ALA A 284 12.71 -20.57 17.52
N ALA A 285 13.94 -20.97 17.87
CA ALA A 285 14.53 -20.65 19.16
C ALA A 285 14.70 -19.14 19.36
N ALA A 286 15.09 -18.40 18.31
CA ALA A 286 15.22 -16.95 18.38
C ALA A 286 13.86 -16.24 18.49
N MET A 287 12.82 -16.70 17.79
CA MET A 287 11.44 -16.21 17.96
C MET A 287 10.98 -16.35 19.42
N ASN A 288 11.15 -17.54 20.00
CA ASN A 288 10.82 -17.80 21.40
C ASN A 288 11.64 -16.94 22.37
N ALA A 289 12.95 -16.83 22.15
CA ALA A 289 13.85 -16.04 22.98
C ALA A 289 13.54 -14.52 22.95
N SER A 290 12.89 -14.05 21.90
CA SER A 290 12.38 -12.68 21.76
C SER A 290 10.93 -12.51 22.21
N GLY A 291 10.26 -13.58 22.67
CA GLY A 291 8.88 -13.52 23.16
C GLY A 291 7.85 -13.28 22.05
N LEU A 292 8.14 -13.72 20.83
CA LEU A 292 7.17 -13.72 19.72
C LEU A 292 6.18 -14.87 19.92
N LYS A 293 4.88 -14.55 19.87
CA LYS A 293 3.79 -15.52 20.10
C LYS A 293 3.04 -15.92 18.84
N GLY A 294 3.40 -15.35 17.68
CA GLY A 294 2.79 -15.69 16.40
C GLY A 294 3.28 -17.03 15.87
N LYS A 295 2.66 -17.47 14.78
CA LYS A 295 2.94 -18.75 14.14
C LYS A 295 4.22 -18.71 13.30
N LEU A 296 4.80 -19.88 13.07
CA LEU A 296 5.86 -20.11 12.09
C LEU A 296 5.29 -20.92 10.92
N LEU A 297 5.18 -20.31 9.74
CA LEU A 297 4.72 -20.99 8.53
C LEU A 297 5.93 -21.54 7.78
N ILE A 298 5.88 -22.80 7.35
CA ILE A 298 7.01 -23.52 6.73
C ILE A 298 6.60 -24.05 5.36
N ASP A 299 7.29 -23.57 4.33
CA ASP A 299 7.20 -24.12 2.96
C ASP A 299 7.89 -25.50 2.89
N LEU A 300 7.14 -26.54 2.53
CA LEU A 300 7.67 -27.90 2.40
C LEU A 300 7.96 -28.32 0.95
N ARG A 301 7.87 -27.39 -0.02
CA ARG A 301 8.07 -27.66 -1.45
C ARG A 301 9.39 -28.36 -1.75
N ASP A 302 10.50 -27.82 -1.25
CA ASP A 302 11.83 -28.40 -1.49
C ASP A 302 12.01 -29.78 -0.86
N ILE A 303 11.33 -30.05 0.26
CA ILE A 303 11.30 -31.37 0.90
C ILE A 303 10.55 -32.37 0.01
N GLY A 304 9.44 -31.95 -0.62
CA GLY A 304 8.75 -32.74 -1.64
C GLY A 304 9.66 -33.10 -2.82
N TYR A 305 10.44 -32.12 -3.30
CA TYR A 305 11.41 -32.31 -4.37
C TYR A 305 12.56 -33.26 -3.98
N TRP A 306 12.97 -33.27 -2.71
CA TRP A 306 13.96 -34.21 -2.20
C TRP A 306 13.37 -35.63 -2.08
N CYS A 307 12.15 -35.77 -1.57
CA CYS A 307 11.45 -37.06 -1.49
C CYS A 307 11.31 -37.71 -2.87
N ASN A 308 11.06 -36.90 -3.90
CA ASN A 308 11.05 -37.35 -5.29
C ASN A 308 12.40 -37.93 -5.74
N ALA A 309 13.49 -37.19 -5.48
CA ALA A 309 14.84 -37.62 -5.86
C ALA A 309 15.24 -38.94 -5.17
N VAL A 310 14.89 -39.09 -3.89
CA VAL A 310 15.09 -40.35 -3.15
C VAL A 310 14.26 -41.48 -3.75
N ALA A 311 12.98 -41.24 -4.05
CA ALA A 311 12.09 -42.26 -4.61
C ALA A 311 12.58 -42.75 -5.99
N ILE A 312 12.95 -41.83 -6.90
CA ILE A 312 13.54 -42.19 -8.20
C ILE A 312 14.81 -43.01 -8.00
N LYS A 313 15.66 -42.63 -7.04
CA LYS A 313 16.90 -43.36 -6.77
C LYS A 313 16.63 -44.78 -6.26
N LEU A 314 15.61 -44.97 -5.44
CA LEU A 314 15.21 -46.29 -4.96
C LEU A 314 14.65 -47.13 -6.11
N GLU A 315 13.86 -46.56 -7.01
CA GLU A 315 13.35 -47.25 -8.20
C GLU A 315 14.48 -47.70 -9.13
N GLU A 316 15.49 -46.85 -9.38
CA GLU A 316 16.71 -47.20 -10.12
C GLU A 316 17.45 -48.40 -9.51
N LEU A 317 17.37 -48.56 -8.18
CA LEU A 317 17.97 -49.66 -7.43
C LEU A 317 17.03 -50.88 -7.25
N GLY A 318 15.89 -50.88 -7.94
CA GLY A 318 14.89 -51.95 -7.88
C GLY A 318 14.14 -52.01 -6.55
N ASN A 319 13.89 -50.85 -5.92
CA ASN A 319 13.21 -50.68 -4.63
C ASN A 319 13.86 -51.44 -3.46
N LYS A 320 15.17 -51.72 -3.56
CA LYS A 320 15.93 -52.37 -2.50
C LYS A 320 16.45 -51.33 -1.51
N VAL A 321 16.23 -51.58 -0.22
CA VAL A 321 16.87 -50.82 0.85
C VAL A 321 18.37 -51.10 0.81
N THR A 322 19.16 -50.05 0.60
CA THR A 322 20.62 -50.09 0.71
C THR A 322 21.06 -49.87 2.15
N ALA A 323 22.09 -50.59 2.60
CA ALA A 323 22.74 -50.31 3.88
C ALA A 323 23.55 -49.00 3.79
N GLY A 324 23.46 -48.16 4.81
CA GLY A 324 24.07 -46.84 4.86
C GLY A 324 23.25 -45.76 4.18
N ASP A 325 23.90 -44.62 3.91
CA ASP A 325 23.30 -43.45 3.28
C ASP A 325 23.14 -43.66 1.76
N LEU A 326 21.94 -43.38 1.24
CA LEU A 326 21.63 -43.42 -0.19
C LEU A 326 22.38 -42.34 -1.00
N GLY A 327 22.92 -41.31 -0.32
CA GLY A 327 23.72 -40.25 -0.94
C GLY A 327 22.91 -39.16 -1.64
N VAL A 328 21.59 -39.11 -1.40
CA VAL A 328 20.70 -38.06 -1.92
C VAL A 328 20.51 -36.98 -0.85
N THR A 329 20.97 -35.76 -1.14
CA THR A 329 20.87 -34.58 -0.28
C THR A 329 19.95 -33.53 -0.91
N MET A 330 19.67 -32.43 -0.21
CA MET A 330 18.86 -31.32 -0.76
C MET A 330 19.46 -30.69 -2.03
N VAL A 331 20.76 -30.86 -2.29
CA VAL A 331 21.39 -30.41 -3.54
C VAL A 331 20.84 -31.17 -4.76
N GLN A 332 20.43 -32.43 -4.59
CA GLN A 332 19.89 -33.28 -5.65
C GLN A 332 18.35 -33.25 -5.75
N ARG A 333 17.66 -32.43 -4.95
CA ARG A 333 16.20 -32.29 -5.01
C ARG A 333 15.76 -31.90 -6.43
N LYS A 334 14.63 -32.44 -6.90
CA LYS A 334 14.17 -32.18 -8.27
C LYS A 334 12.65 -32.04 -8.36
N PRO A 335 12.13 -30.89 -8.84
CA PRO A 335 10.71 -30.75 -9.15
C PRO A 335 10.32 -31.65 -10.33
N SER A 336 9.04 -32.02 -10.41
CA SER A 336 8.49 -32.81 -11.50
C SER A 336 7.18 -32.22 -12.01
N ILE A 337 6.99 -32.22 -13.33
CA ILE A 337 5.68 -32.02 -13.98
C ILE A 337 4.93 -33.35 -14.17
N GLU A 338 5.64 -34.48 -14.08
CA GLU A 338 5.07 -35.82 -14.12
C GLU A 338 4.65 -36.27 -12.71
N PRO A 339 3.64 -37.14 -12.57
CA PRO A 339 3.21 -37.66 -11.28
C PRO A 339 4.38 -38.19 -10.45
N TYR A 340 4.43 -37.79 -9.18
CA TYR A 340 5.45 -38.26 -8.25
C TYR A 340 5.24 -39.74 -7.91
N PRO A 341 6.30 -40.53 -7.70
CA PRO A 341 6.18 -41.91 -7.24
C PRO A 341 5.41 -42.03 -5.92
N GLU A 342 4.63 -43.11 -5.71
CA GLU A 342 3.94 -43.36 -4.44
C GLU A 342 4.93 -43.41 -3.26
N LYS A 343 6.14 -43.92 -3.49
CA LYS A 343 7.19 -43.94 -2.47
C LYS A 343 7.56 -42.53 -2.00
N ALA A 344 7.47 -41.51 -2.86
CA ALA A 344 7.73 -40.13 -2.47
C ALA A 344 6.72 -39.63 -1.43
N LYS A 345 5.44 -40.04 -1.52
CA LYS A 345 4.40 -39.68 -0.54
C LYS A 345 4.70 -40.28 0.84
N GLU A 346 5.16 -41.52 0.88
CA GLU A 346 5.59 -42.18 2.14
C GLU A 346 6.78 -41.45 2.78
N LEU A 347 7.80 -41.13 1.98
CA LEU A 347 9.00 -40.40 2.41
C LEU A 347 8.66 -38.98 2.89
N TYR A 348 7.70 -38.34 2.23
CA TYR A 348 7.23 -37.02 2.62
C TYR A 348 6.52 -37.04 3.98
N ALA A 349 5.65 -38.02 4.21
CA ALA A 349 5.04 -38.24 5.53
C ALA A 349 6.10 -38.52 6.61
N GLU A 350 7.11 -39.36 6.33
CA GLU A 350 8.22 -39.59 7.27
C GLU A 350 9.00 -38.31 7.59
N SER A 351 9.27 -37.47 6.58
CA SER A 351 9.96 -36.19 6.74
C SER A 351 9.17 -35.22 7.62
N ILE A 352 7.85 -35.14 7.45
CA ILE A 352 6.98 -34.32 8.30
C ILE A 352 6.94 -34.84 9.73
N ARG A 353 6.89 -36.17 9.96
CA ARG A 353 6.96 -36.73 11.32
C ARG A 353 8.27 -36.37 12.00
N LEU A 354 9.38 -36.41 11.27
CA LEU A 354 10.70 -35.98 11.79
C LEU A 354 10.69 -34.49 12.16
N LEU A 355 10.16 -33.62 11.29
CA LEU A 355 10.02 -32.18 11.54
C LEU A 355 9.19 -31.91 12.81
N ILE A 356 7.99 -32.49 12.89
CA ILE A 356 7.09 -32.30 14.03
C ILE A 356 7.70 -32.84 15.32
N ALA A 357 8.39 -33.98 15.26
CA ALA A 357 9.08 -34.54 16.42
C ALA A 357 10.17 -33.60 16.94
N GLN A 358 10.98 -33.02 16.04
CA GLN A 358 12.00 -32.04 16.41
C GLN A 358 11.36 -30.75 16.96
N ALA A 359 10.36 -30.20 16.28
CA ALA A 359 9.65 -28.99 16.72
C ALA A 359 9.03 -29.14 18.11
N LYS A 360 8.45 -30.30 18.41
CA LYS A 360 7.92 -30.62 19.75
C LYS A 360 9.02 -30.77 20.80
N ALA A 361 10.11 -31.46 20.47
CA ALA A 361 11.24 -31.67 21.39
C ALA A 361 11.95 -30.36 21.75
N GLU A 362 12.00 -29.41 20.81
CA GLU A 362 12.65 -28.11 20.97
C GLU A 362 11.68 -26.98 21.34
N HIS A 363 10.40 -27.30 21.55
CA HIS A 363 9.35 -26.34 21.92
C HIS A 363 9.24 -25.15 20.95
N TRP A 364 9.24 -25.41 19.64
CA TRP A 364 9.06 -24.36 18.63
C TRP A 364 7.72 -23.63 18.80
N PRO A 365 7.58 -22.40 18.24
CA PRO A 365 6.29 -21.74 18.09
C PRO A 365 5.27 -22.64 17.38
N ASP A 366 3.98 -22.31 17.48
CA ASP A 366 2.94 -23.04 16.76
C ASP A 366 3.22 -23.00 15.25
N ILE A 367 3.46 -24.17 14.64
CA ILE A 367 3.87 -24.27 13.24
C ILE A 367 2.68 -24.52 12.32
N ARG A 368 2.77 -23.98 11.10
CA ARG A 368 1.90 -24.37 9.98
C ARG A 368 2.75 -24.80 8.81
N ILE A 369 2.26 -25.77 8.07
CA ILE A 369 2.97 -26.37 6.93
C ILE A 369 2.08 -26.34 5.69
N PHE A 370 2.71 -26.13 4.54
CA PHE A 370 2.04 -26.14 3.24
C PHE A 370 2.93 -26.83 2.21
N ALA A 371 2.30 -27.52 1.26
CA ALA A 371 3.01 -28.32 0.27
C ALA A 371 3.67 -27.46 -0.82
N ASP A 372 3.00 -26.39 -1.24
CA ASP A 372 3.46 -25.44 -2.27
C ASP A 372 2.64 -24.14 -2.19
N GLU A 373 2.96 -23.18 -3.04
CA GLU A 373 2.39 -21.82 -3.04
C GLU A 373 2.10 -21.28 -4.46
N GLU A 374 1.34 -20.19 -4.55
CA GLU A 374 0.95 -19.54 -5.82
C GLU A 374 0.42 -20.48 -6.91
N LEU A 375 -0.31 -21.52 -6.53
CA LEU A 375 -0.96 -22.48 -7.42
C LEU A 375 -1.83 -21.79 -8.47
N GLY A 376 -2.46 -20.68 -8.08
CA GLY A 376 -3.24 -19.83 -8.97
C GLY A 376 -2.47 -19.40 -10.24
N ASN A 377 -1.14 -19.29 -10.18
CA ASN A 377 -0.30 -18.92 -11.33
C ASN A 377 -0.16 -20.05 -12.37
N GLN A 378 -0.77 -21.21 -12.14
CA GLN A 378 -0.86 -22.34 -13.08
C GLN A 378 0.50 -22.92 -13.50
N PHE A 379 1.52 -22.84 -12.63
CA PHE A 379 2.80 -23.51 -12.86
C PHE A 379 2.65 -25.03 -12.69
N PRO A 380 2.82 -25.85 -13.75
CA PRO A 380 2.52 -27.29 -13.67
C PRO A 380 3.32 -28.02 -12.59
N LEU A 381 4.57 -27.63 -12.37
CA LEU A 381 5.43 -28.23 -11.35
C LEU A 381 4.93 -27.97 -9.92
N LYS A 382 4.39 -26.77 -9.64
CA LYS A 382 3.88 -26.40 -8.31
C LYS A 382 2.54 -27.09 -8.04
N ILE A 383 1.66 -27.07 -9.04
CA ILE A 383 0.38 -27.80 -8.99
C ILE A 383 0.60 -29.29 -8.75
N ASN A 384 1.47 -29.93 -9.52
CA ASN A 384 1.73 -31.36 -9.38
C ASN A 384 2.34 -31.72 -8.01
N ASN A 385 3.18 -30.85 -7.46
CA ASN A 385 3.71 -31.00 -6.10
C ASN A 385 2.61 -30.89 -5.04
N TYR A 386 1.75 -29.87 -5.14
CA TYR A 386 0.61 -29.68 -4.24
C TYR A 386 -0.39 -30.84 -4.31
N GLU A 387 -0.82 -31.25 -5.50
CA GLU A 387 -1.78 -32.34 -5.70
C GLU A 387 -1.23 -33.69 -5.20
N CYS A 388 0.10 -33.88 -5.23
CA CYS A 388 0.73 -35.07 -4.68
C CYS A 388 0.75 -35.07 -3.14
N PHE A 389 1.15 -33.95 -2.53
CA PHE A 389 1.56 -33.91 -1.13
C PHE A 389 0.55 -33.26 -0.18
N MET A 390 -0.31 -32.37 -0.66
CA MET A 390 -1.38 -31.81 0.18
C MET A 390 -2.34 -32.88 0.72
N PRO A 391 -2.74 -33.90 -0.07
CA PRO A 391 -3.53 -35.02 0.46
C PRO A 391 -2.81 -35.80 1.58
N VAL A 392 -1.47 -35.88 1.54
CA VAL A 392 -0.68 -36.49 2.62
C VAL A 392 -0.76 -35.64 3.88
N ILE A 393 -0.61 -34.32 3.76
CA ILE A 393 -0.78 -33.37 4.87
C ILE A 393 -2.18 -33.48 5.47
N MET A 394 -3.23 -33.42 4.66
CA MET A 394 -4.61 -33.49 5.15
C MET A 394 -4.97 -34.83 5.77
N LYS A 395 -4.36 -35.93 5.33
CA LYS A 395 -4.62 -37.26 5.88
C LYS A 395 -3.98 -37.47 7.25
N GLU A 396 -2.76 -36.97 7.45
CA GLU A 396 -1.97 -37.32 8.63
C GLU A 396 -1.64 -36.15 9.57
N PHE A 397 -1.75 -34.91 9.09
CA PHE A 397 -1.25 -33.70 9.75
C PHE A 397 -2.18 -32.49 9.56
N ALA A 398 -3.49 -32.73 9.41
CA ALA A 398 -4.49 -31.70 9.08
C ALA A 398 -4.47 -30.50 10.03
N GLU A 399 -4.14 -30.70 11.31
CA GLU A 399 -4.08 -29.63 12.30
C GLU A 399 -2.95 -28.61 12.04
N TYR A 400 -1.91 -28.99 11.29
CA TYR A 400 -0.81 -28.11 10.89
C TYR A 400 -1.01 -27.50 9.50
N ALA A 401 -2.03 -27.92 8.76
CA ALA A 401 -2.23 -27.54 7.36
C ALA A 401 -2.50 -26.04 7.19
N ALA A 402 -1.82 -25.44 6.21
CA ALA A 402 -2.09 -24.13 5.66
C ALA A 402 -1.97 -24.15 4.13
N VAL A 403 -2.51 -23.11 3.48
CA VAL A 403 -2.30 -22.82 2.06
C VAL A 403 -1.93 -21.35 1.91
N ILE A 404 -0.91 -21.09 1.09
CA ILE A 404 -0.54 -19.74 0.63
C ILE A 404 -0.75 -19.69 -0.88
N ASP A 405 -1.66 -18.87 -1.40
CA ASP A 405 -2.01 -18.91 -2.82
C ASP A 405 -2.45 -17.55 -3.40
N ASN A 406 -2.37 -17.46 -4.74
CA ASN A 406 -2.83 -16.34 -5.57
C ASN A 406 -4.09 -16.72 -6.38
N GLY A 407 -4.80 -17.77 -5.98
CA GLY A 407 -5.90 -18.36 -6.76
C GLY A 407 -7.12 -17.46 -6.92
N ILE A 408 -7.51 -16.75 -5.86
CA ILE A 408 -8.77 -15.99 -5.81
C ILE A 408 -8.54 -14.47 -5.89
N GLY A 409 -9.59 -13.72 -6.23
CA GLY A 409 -9.57 -12.26 -6.22
C GLY A 409 -8.95 -11.58 -7.45
N TRP A 410 -8.53 -12.35 -8.47
CA TRP A 410 -7.94 -11.86 -9.74
C TRP A 410 -8.82 -12.10 -10.98
N GLY A 411 -10.08 -12.54 -10.78
CA GLY A 411 -11.04 -12.76 -11.88
C GLY A 411 -10.71 -13.93 -12.81
N ARG A 412 -9.81 -14.85 -12.45
CA ARG A 412 -9.39 -15.97 -13.32
C ARG A 412 -10.53 -17.00 -13.45
N LYS A 413 -11.01 -17.29 -14.68
CA LYS A 413 -12.14 -18.21 -14.90
C LYS A 413 -11.91 -19.65 -14.47
N THR A 414 -10.66 -20.10 -14.43
CA THR A 414 -10.26 -21.43 -13.95
C THR A 414 -9.65 -21.39 -12.55
N ALA A 415 -9.81 -20.27 -11.82
CA ALA A 415 -9.36 -20.17 -10.44
C ALA A 415 -9.97 -21.30 -9.61
N THR A 416 -9.11 -22.15 -9.08
CA THR A 416 -9.49 -23.12 -8.06
C THR A 416 -9.09 -22.53 -6.72
N GLU A 417 -10.06 -22.36 -5.82
CA GLU A 417 -9.74 -22.07 -4.41
C GLU A 417 -9.28 -23.38 -3.75
N TYR A 418 -8.01 -23.73 -3.94
CA TYR A 418 -7.44 -25.01 -3.52
C TYR A 418 -7.66 -25.29 -2.02
N ALA A 419 -7.52 -24.27 -1.18
CA ALA A 419 -7.69 -24.44 0.26
C ALA A 419 -9.15 -24.74 0.66
N ALA A 420 -10.14 -24.13 0.00
CA ALA A 420 -11.55 -24.45 0.23
C ALA A 420 -11.90 -25.85 -0.29
N ARG A 421 -11.45 -26.18 -1.52
CA ARG A 421 -11.61 -27.52 -2.12
C ARG A 421 -11.12 -28.62 -1.18
N ASP A 422 -9.94 -28.41 -0.58
CA ASP A 422 -9.27 -29.38 0.27
C ASP A 422 -9.60 -29.21 1.77
N GLN A 423 -10.55 -28.33 2.11
CA GLN A 423 -11.02 -28.07 3.48
C GLN A 423 -9.89 -27.66 4.45
N VAL A 424 -8.89 -26.93 3.96
CA VAL A 424 -7.80 -26.42 4.78
C VAL A 424 -8.31 -25.25 5.61
N ARG A 425 -8.03 -25.30 6.92
CA ARG A 425 -8.47 -24.28 7.87
C ARG A 425 -7.72 -22.96 7.69
N HIS A 426 -6.40 -22.95 7.54
CA HIS A 426 -5.62 -21.70 7.46
C HIS A 426 -5.39 -21.31 6.00
N ARG A 427 -6.03 -20.23 5.55
CA ARG A 427 -6.03 -19.80 4.15
C ARG A 427 -5.39 -18.44 4.02
N GLN A 428 -4.19 -18.37 3.44
CA GLN A 428 -3.47 -17.13 3.22
C GLN A 428 -3.50 -16.76 1.73
N TYR A 429 -4.22 -15.71 1.38
CA TYR A 429 -4.35 -15.27 -0.02
C TYR A 429 -3.84 -13.86 -0.25
N ASN A 430 -3.35 -13.60 -1.46
CA ASN A 430 -2.87 -12.27 -1.85
C ASN A 430 -4.01 -11.32 -2.25
N SER A 431 -5.23 -11.85 -2.44
CA SER A 431 -6.47 -11.11 -2.69
C SER A 431 -7.64 -11.94 -2.19
N TRP A 432 -8.76 -11.30 -1.84
CA TRP A 432 -9.98 -11.95 -1.39
C TRP A 432 -11.20 -11.41 -2.15
N THR A 433 -12.26 -12.20 -2.16
CA THR A 433 -13.61 -11.79 -2.60
C THR A 433 -14.57 -11.85 -1.40
N GLU A 434 -15.66 -11.08 -1.42
CA GLU A 434 -16.68 -11.17 -0.37
C GLU A 434 -17.28 -12.58 -0.28
N GLU A 435 -17.44 -13.26 -1.41
CA GLU A 435 -17.89 -14.66 -1.47
C GLU A 435 -16.91 -15.60 -0.76
N ALA A 436 -15.61 -15.51 -1.04
CA ALA A 436 -14.60 -16.36 -0.40
C ALA A 436 -14.49 -16.08 1.11
N LEU A 437 -14.66 -14.83 1.54
CA LEU A 437 -14.71 -14.49 2.97
C LEU A 437 -15.94 -15.10 3.65
N ALA A 438 -17.11 -15.02 3.02
CA ALA A 438 -18.34 -15.64 3.53
C ALA A 438 -18.24 -17.18 3.59
N ASN A 439 -17.63 -17.79 2.57
CA ASN A 439 -17.37 -19.24 2.54
C ASN A 439 -16.39 -19.64 3.66
N ALA A 440 -15.31 -18.90 3.85
CA ALA A 440 -14.36 -19.14 4.93
C ALA A 440 -15.04 -19.04 6.31
N GLU A 441 -15.92 -18.06 6.52
CA GLU A 441 -16.71 -17.94 7.76
C GLU A 441 -17.63 -19.15 7.96
N ALA A 442 -18.39 -19.55 6.93
CA ALA A 442 -19.30 -20.69 6.99
C ALA A 442 -18.57 -22.02 7.26
N GLU A 443 -17.33 -22.15 6.79
CA GLU A 443 -16.47 -23.31 6.96
C GLU A 443 -15.61 -23.23 8.24
N ASN A 444 -15.72 -22.16 9.02
CA ASN A 444 -14.87 -21.88 10.19
C ASN A 444 -13.36 -21.93 9.86
N ALA A 445 -13.02 -21.47 8.65
CA ALA A 445 -11.65 -21.28 8.20
C ALA A 445 -11.09 -19.94 8.69
N GLU A 446 -9.79 -19.90 8.92
CA GLU A 446 -9.05 -18.69 9.26
C GLU A 446 -8.64 -17.97 7.98
N VAL A 447 -9.11 -16.74 7.84
CA VAL A 447 -8.71 -15.80 6.80
C VAL A 447 -7.34 -15.22 7.15
N TRP A 448 -6.40 -15.33 6.23
CA TRP A 448 -5.09 -14.71 6.28
C TRP A 448 -4.82 -14.01 4.96
N THR A 449 -4.00 -12.97 4.99
CA THR A 449 -3.65 -12.22 3.77
C THR A 449 -2.15 -12.11 3.58
N PHE A 450 -1.71 -11.85 2.36
CA PHE A 450 -0.34 -11.43 2.13
C PHE A 450 -0.24 -10.39 1.03
N ASN A 451 0.85 -9.60 1.07
CA ASN A 451 1.26 -8.68 0.00
C ASN A 451 0.26 -7.55 -0.37
N TYR A 452 -0.74 -7.24 0.47
CA TYR A 452 -1.69 -6.15 0.19
C TYR A 452 -1.05 -4.76 0.05
N ALA A 453 -0.06 -4.44 0.90
CA ALA A 453 0.85 -3.29 0.82
C ALA A 453 1.59 -3.11 2.14
N THR A 454 2.60 -2.24 2.15
CA THR A 454 3.24 -1.72 3.37
C THR A 454 2.51 -0.50 3.95
N SER A 455 1.33 -0.13 3.45
CA SER A 455 0.60 1.04 3.96
C SER A 455 -0.07 0.76 5.31
N ARG A 456 -0.25 1.84 6.10
CA ARG A 456 -0.96 1.79 7.39
C ARG A 456 -2.36 1.20 7.25
N LEU A 457 -3.12 1.62 6.24
CA LEU A 457 -4.49 1.11 5.99
C LEU A 457 -4.49 -0.41 5.75
N ALA A 458 -3.56 -0.90 4.91
CA ALA A 458 -3.47 -2.30 4.52
C ALA A 458 -3.09 -3.22 5.68
N ASN A 459 -2.36 -2.72 6.67
CA ASN A 459 -1.92 -3.50 7.86
C ASN A 459 -2.85 -3.30 9.08
N GLY A 460 -3.82 -2.38 8.99
CA GLY A 460 -4.71 -2.02 10.09
C GLY A 460 -6.17 -2.31 9.83
N PHE A 461 -6.94 -1.25 9.54
CA PHE A 461 -8.40 -1.31 9.37
C PHE A 461 -8.85 -2.34 8.34
N LEU A 462 -8.10 -2.51 7.24
CA LEU A 462 -8.42 -3.49 6.21
C LEU A 462 -8.34 -4.93 6.75
N GLN A 463 -7.27 -5.26 7.49
CA GLN A 463 -7.12 -6.59 8.07
C GLN A 463 -8.22 -6.90 9.08
N SER A 464 -8.60 -5.90 9.90
CA SER A 464 -9.72 -6.05 10.82
C SER A 464 -11.06 -6.20 10.09
N ARG A 465 -11.29 -5.49 8.96
CA ARG A 465 -12.49 -5.64 8.13
C ARG A 465 -12.63 -7.05 7.57
N MET A 466 -11.53 -7.64 7.09
CA MET A 466 -11.53 -9.00 6.56
C MET A 466 -11.61 -10.07 7.66
N ASN A 467 -11.61 -9.67 8.94
CA ASN A 467 -11.44 -10.58 10.08
C ASN A 467 -10.17 -11.45 9.95
N SER A 468 -9.13 -10.88 9.33
CA SER A 468 -7.87 -11.57 9.07
C SER A 468 -7.15 -11.89 10.37
N LYS A 469 -6.70 -13.14 10.53
CA LYS A 469 -5.95 -13.64 11.69
C LYS A 469 -4.44 -13.64 11.47
N GLY A 470 -4.00 -13.34 10.26
CA GLY A 470 -2.59 -13.10 9.96
C GLY A 470 -2.36 -12.38 8.64
N HIS A 471 -1.29 -11.59 8.62
CA HIS A 471 -0.88 -10.82 7.46
C HIS A 471 0.63 -10.87 7.30
N HIS A 472 1.11 -11.26 6.13
CA HIS A 472 2.54 -11.27 5.84
C HIS A 472 2.86 -10.43 4.60
N GLN A 473 3.93 -9.65 4.64
CA GLN A 473 4.43 -8.93 3.46
C GLN A 473 5.53 -9.74 2.76
N TRP A 474 5.39 -9.94 1.44
CA TRP A 474 6.46 -10.48 0.59
C TRP A 474 7.39 -9.32 0.19
N ALA A 475 8.68 -9.33 0.50
CA ALA A 475 9.47 -10.20 1.37
C ALA A 475 10.52 -9.35 2.12
N ASP A 476 11.26 -9.87 3.10
CA ASP A 476 12.37 -9.12 3.73
C ASP A 476 13.68 -9.91 3.87
N LEU A 477 14.83 -9.22 3.78
CA LEU A 477 16.19 -9.79 3.85
C LEU A 477 16.66 -10.65 2.65
N TRP A 478 15.98 -10.62 1.50
CA TRP A 478 16.49 -11.24 0.27
C TRP A 478 17.49 -10.34 -0.46
N ASP A 479 18.70 -10.84 -0.68
CA ASP A 479 19.84 -10.07 -1.17
C ASP A 479 20.71 -10.86 -2.17
N ALA A 480 20.13 -11.32 -3.28
CA ALA A 480 20.86 -11.95 -4.39
C ALA A 480 21.34 -10.93 -5.44
N SER A 481 22.15 -11.36 -6.40
CA SER A 481 22.67 -10.50 -7.47
C SER A 481 21.60 -10.06 -8.47
N ASN A 482 20.59 -10.91 -8.72
CA ASN A 482 19.48 -10.69 -9.65
C ASN A 482 18.13 -10.52 -8.93
N PHE A 483 18.10 -10.57 -7.60
CA PHE A 483 16.88 -10.58 -6.81
C PHE A 483 17.12 -9.90 -5.45
N GLN A 484 16.63 -8.67 -5.29
CA GLN A 484 16.82 -7.85 -4.09
C GLN A 484 15.47 -7.36 -3.59
N TRP A 485 15.01 -7.92 -2.47
CA TRP A 485 13.73 -7.57 -1.87
C TRP A 485 13.91 -7.41 -0.35
N GLN A 486 13.99 -6.16 0.08
CA GLN A 486 14.44 -5.78 1.43
C GLN A 486 13.65 -4.57 1.90
N PHE A 487 12.96 -4.69 3.04
CA PHE A 487 12.36 -3.58 3.76
C PHE A 487 13.22 -3.14 4.93
N THR A 488 14.11 -3.99 5.42
CA THR A 488 15.07 -3.66 6.47
C THR A 488 16.48 -4.08 6.07
N ARG A 489 17.47 -3.56 6.80
CA ARG A 489 18.84 -4.09 6.75
C ARG A 489 19.26 -4.57 8.13
N LEU A 490 19.64 -5.84 8.22
CA LEU A 490 20.19 -6.42 9.43
C LEU A 490 21.71 -6.19 9.49
N SER A 491 22.23 -5.89 10.68
CA SER A 491 23.66 -5.82 10.96
C SER A 491 23.95 -6.36 12.37
N PRO A 492 25.22 -6.62 12.72
CA PRO A 492 25.61 -6.95 14.09
C PRO A 492 25.33 -5.83 15.11
N LYS A 493 25.07 -4.59 14.66
CA LYS A 493 24.75 -3.44 15.52
C LYS A 493 23.24 -3.31 15.79
N GLY A 494 22.40 -3.93 14.97
CA GLY A 494 20.94 -3.82 15.06
C GLY A 494 20.26 -3.88 13.70
N VAL A 495 19.07 -3.28 13.62
CA VAL A 495 18.27 -3.22 12.37
C VAL A 495 18.19 -1.77 11.89
N VAL A 496 18.54 -1.53 10.62
CA VAL A 496 18.18 -0.30 9.93
C VAL A 496 16.73 -0.46 9.49
N THR A 497 15.83 0.32 10.11
CA THR A 497 14.39 0.32 9.80
C THR A 497 14.09 1.07 8.50
N SER A 498 12.84 1.01 8.02
CA SER A 498 12.32 1.80 6.90
C SER A 498 10.97 2.39 7.23
N LEU A 499 10.61 3.47 6.53
CA LEU A 499 9.29 4.08 6.65
C LEU A 499 8.16 3.07 6.37
N ASN A 500 8.40 2.13 5.44
CA ASN A 500 7.48 1.03 5.14
C ASN A 500 7.18 0.18 6.38
N ALA A 501 8.20 -0.21 7.14
CA ALA A 501 8.01 -1.01 8.34
C ALA A 501 7.31 -0.22 9.47
N GLU A 502 7.56 1.08 9.57
CA GLU A 502 6.89 1.93 10.56
C GLU A 502 5.42 2.20 10.18
N TRP A 503 5.07 2.30 8.89
CA TRP A 503 3.66 2.31 8.45
C TRP A 503 2.94 1.01 8.80
N MET A 504 3.61 -0.13 8.63
CA MET A 504 3.06 -1.44 9.00
C MET A 504 2.83 -1.51 10.52
N HIS A 505 3.75 -1.01 11.35
CA HIS A 505 3.56 -0.91 12.80
C HIS A 505 2.34 -0.04 13.15
N GLU A 506 2.22 1.17 12.60
CA GLU A 506 1.05 2.03 12.81
C GLU A 506 -0.25 1.34 12.39
N GLY A 507 -0.22 0.53 11.33
CA GLY A 507 -1.34 -0.33 10.94
C GLY A 507 -1.63 -1.42 11.97
N CYS A 508 -0.61 -2.10 12.50
CA CYS A 508 -0.77 -3.10 13.55
C CYS A 508 -1.39 -2.51 14.83
N VAL A 509 -1.10 -1.25 15.16
CA VAL A 509 -1.76 -0.52 16.25
C VAL A 509 -3.26 -0.32 15.95
N ASP A 510 -3.62 0.11 14.73
CA ASP A 510 -5.02 0.25 14.32
C ASP A 510 -5.76 -1.09 14.35
N TYR A 511 -5.13 -2.17 13.89
CA TYR A 511 -5.68 -3.53 13.96
C TYR A 511 -5.94 -3.94 15.41
N ALA A 512 -4.93 -3.82 16.28
CA ALA A 512 -5.05 -4.21 17.69
C ALA A 512 -6.16 -3.43 18.41
N ALA A 513 -6.34 -2.14 18.07
CA ALA A 513 -7.44 -1.33 18.58
C ALA A 513 -8.81 -1.83 18.11
N CYS A 514 -8.96 -2.16 16.84
CA CYS A 514 -10.22 -2.70 16.32
C CYS A 514 -10.56 -4.06 16.93
N GLU A 515 -9.58 -4.96 17.08
CA GLU A 515 -9.80 -6.27 17.72
C GLU A 515 -10.11 -6.12 19.21
N TYR A 516 -9.50 -5.14 19.89
CA TYR A 516 -9.84 -4.86 21.27
C TYR A 516 -11.28 -4.35 21.41
N LEU A 517 -11.70 -3.44 20.52
CA LEU A 517 -13.08 -2.97 20.47
C LEU A 517 -14.07 -4.13 20.21
N LYS A 518 -13.76 -5.05 19.28
CA LYS A 518 -14.57 -6.27 19.05
C LYS A 518 -14.70 -7.13 20.30
N THR A 519 -13.62 -7.26 21.08
CA THR A 519 -13.63 -8.01 22.34
C THR A 519 -14.56 -7.36 23.35
N LEU A 520 -14.43 -6.04 23.57
CA LEU A 520 -15.29 -5.28 24.48
C LEU A 520 -16.76 -5.30 24.07
N ILE A 521 -17.05 -5.26 22.75
CA ILE A 521 -18.40 -5.42 22.22
C ILE A 521 -18.98 -6.78 22.65
N ALA A 522 -18.23 -7.87 22.43
CA ALA A 522 -18.68 -9.21 22.80
C ALA A 522 -18.89 -9.36 24.31
N GLU A 523 -18.02 -8.77 25.13
CA GLU A 523 -18.16 -8.73 26.60
C GLU A 523 -19.42 -7.96 27.02
N CYS A 524 -19.68 -6.80 26.40
CA CYS A 524 -20.90 -6.03 26.63
C CYS A 524 -22.17 -6.82 26.26
N GLU A 525 -22.16 -7.55 25.13
CA GLU A 525 -23.28 -8.40 24.72
C GLU A 525 -23.50 -9.55 25.71
N ALA A 526 -22.43 -10.22 26.14
CA ALA A 526 -22.49 -11.28 27.14
C ALA A 526 -23.00 -10.77 28.50
N ALA A 527 -22.71 -9.52 28.85
CA ALA A 527 -23.21 -8.83 30.05
C ALA A 527 -24.64 -8.26 29.88
N GLY A 528 -25.25 -8.37 28.69
CA GLY A 528 -26.59 -7.85 28.40
C GLY A 528 -26.66 -6.34 28.10
N ASN A 529 -25.53 -5.65 27.97
CA ASN A 529 -25.47 -4.22 27.64
C ASN A 529 -25.52 -3.99 26.12
N THR A 530 -26.65 -4.34 25.51
CA THR A 530 -26.83 -4.38 24.04
C THR A 530 -26.77 -3.00 23.37
N THR A 531 -27.18 -1.94 24.07
CA THR A 531 -27.09 -0.57 23.54
C THR A 531 -25.64 -0.13 23.37
N LEU A 532 -24.81 -0.33 24.39
CA LEU A 532 -23.39 0.04 24.33
C LEU A 532 -22.63 -0.80 23.30
N ALA A 533 -22.93 -2.11 23.23
CA ALA A 533 -22.41 -2.98 22.18
C ALA A 533 -22.79 -2.51 20.76
N ALA A 534 -24.05 -2.08 20.56
CA ALA A 534 -24.51 -1.57 19.27
C ALA A 534 -23.80 -0.29 18.84
N GLU A 535 -23.46 0.59 19.78
CA GLU A 535 -22.66 1.79 19.49
C GLU A 535 -21.23 1.42 19.04
N GLY A 536 -20.57 0.47 19.71
CA GLY A 536 -19.26 -0.03 19.27
C GLY A 536 -19.31 -0.65 17.88
N LYS A 537 -20.36 -1.45 17.59
CA LYS A 537 -20.60 -2.02 16.25
C LYS A 537 -20.80 -0.95 15.19
N ALA A 538 -21.50 0.14 15.53
CA ALA A 538 -21.73 1.24 14.60
C ALA A 538 -20.41 1.93 14.20
N VAL A 539 -19.48 2.12 15.14
CA VAL A 539 -18.14 2.69 14.85
C VAL A 539 -17.38 1.79 13.88
N LEU A 540 -17.32 0.48 14.13
CA LEU A 540 -16.66 -0.47 13.23
C LEU A 540 -17.32 -0.49 11.84
N ALA A 541 -18.65 -0.54 11.77
CA ALA A 541 -19.38 -0.52 10.51
C ALA A 541 -19.14 0.77 9.71
N GLU A 542 -18.92 1.89 10.39
CA GLU A 542 -18.65 3.18 9.75
C GLU A 542 -17.27 3.22 9.09
N ILE A 543 -16.21 2.84 9.81
CA ILE A 543 -14.84 2.87 9.29
C ILE A 543 -14.59 1.78 8.22
N PHE A 544 -15.39 0.72 8.21
CA PHE A 544 -15.25 -0.40 7.29
C PHE A 544 -16.05 -0.28 6.00
N ARG A 545 -17.03 0.63 5.94
CA ARG A 545 -18.06 0.67 4.90
C ARG A 545 -17.53 0.70 3.46
N ASP A 546 -16.46 1.46 3.23
CA ASP A 546 -15.91 1.71 1.90
C ASP A 546 -14.59 0.93 1.63
N LEU A 547 -14.21 0.02 2.53
CA LEU A 547 -12.97 -0.76 2.39
C LEU A 547 -13.21 -1.98 1.52
N SER A 548 -12.66 -1.97 0.30
CA SER A 548 -12.64 -3.14 -0.58
C SER A 548 -11.73 -4.22 -0.03
N VAL A 549 -12.18 -5.48 -0.11
CA VAL A 549 -11.38 -6.67 0.25
C VAL A 549 -10.50 -7.15 -0.91
N ASN A 550 -10.72 -6.63 -2.12
CA ASN A 550 -9.86 -6.92 -3.27
C ASN A 550 -8.52 -6.20 -3.13
N HIS A 551 -7.44 -6.93 -3.39
CA HIS A 551 -6.06 -6.46 -3.28
C HIS A 551 -5.80 -5.11 -3.96
N THR A 552 -5.97 -5.05 -5.29
CA THR A 552 -5.57 -3.91 -6.11
C THR A 552 -6.35 -2.66 -5.72
N THR A 553 -7.66 -2.80 -5.47
CA THR A 553 -8.51 -1.69 -5.03
C THR A 553 -8.09 -1.18 -3.65
N ALA A 554 -7.84 -2.08 -2.70
CA ALA A 554 -7.45 -1.72 -1.34
C ALA A 554 -6.08 -1.05 -1.28
N GLN A 555 -5.12 -1.55 -2.07
CA GLN A 555 -3.78 -0.98 -2.20
C GLN A 555 -3.83 0.46 -2.71
N ASN A 556 -4.57 0.69 -3.80
CA ASN A 556 -4.73 2.02 -4.38
C ASN A 556 -5.41 2.98 -3.40
N TYR A 557 -6.48 2.53 -2.74
CA TYR A 557 -7.17 3.35 -1.75
C TYR A 557 -6.26 3.73 -0.57
N GLY A 558 -5.47 2.78 -0.06
CA GLY A 558 -4.53 3.01 1.03
C GLY A 558 -3.44 4.03 0.71
N GLN A 559 -2.94 4.08 -0.53
CA GLN A 559 -1.96 5.07 -0.96
C GLN A 559 -2.53 6.50 -1.07
N MET A 560 -3.84 6.64 -1.15
CA MET A 560 -4.51 7.94 -1.32
C MET A 560 -5.03 8.54 -0.02
N MET A 561 -5.15 7.74 1.03
CA MET A 561 -5.68 8.16 2.32
C MET A 561 -4.64 8.92 3.14
N PRO A 562 -4.91 10.18 3.53
CA PRO A 562 -4.00 10.93 4.38
C PRO A 562 -3.97 10.35 5.80
N ASN A 563 -2.84 10.45 6.49
CA ASN A 563 -2.73 10.00 7.88
C ASN A 563 -3.68 10.72 8.82
N SER A 564 -4.02 11.98 8.56
CA SER A 564 -5.02 12.70 9.36
C SER A 564 -6.38 12.01 9.36
N ALA A 565 -6.79 11.42 8.23
CA ALA A 565 -8.03 10.66 8.13
C ALA A 565 -7.92 9.32 8.88
N LEU A 566 -6.81 8.59 8.74
CA LEU A 566 -6.59 7.34 9.47
C LEU A 566 -6.47 7.56 10.99
N SER A 567 -5.87 8.68 11.42
CA SER A 567 -5.81 9.08 12.82
C SER A 567 -7.17 9.48 13.38
N ALA A 568 -8.05 10.08 12.57
CA ALA A 568 -9.43 10.31 12.95
C ALA A 568 -10.18 8.98 13.17
N TRP A 569 -9.96 7.97 12.33
CA TRP A 569 -10.53 6.64 12.53
C TRP A 569 -9.99 5.96 13.80
N ARG A 570 -8.67 6.02 14.02
CA ARG A 570 -8.07 5.50 15.27
C ARG A 570 -8.68 6.17 16.49
N TRP A 571 -8.84 7.49 16.46
CA TRP A 571 -9.41 8.24 17.57
C TRP A 571 -10.85 7.83 17.87
N LEU A 572 -11.69 7.66 16.84
CA LEU A 572 -13.05 7.14 17.02
C LEU A 572 -13.06 5.75 17.67
N VAL A 573 -12.15 4.85 17.28
CA VAL A 573 -12.02 3.53 17.89
C VAL A 573 -11.58 3.64 19.34
N PHE A 574 -10.62 4.52 19.66
CA PHE A 574 -10.16 4.74 21.03
C PHE A 574 -11.29 5.29 21.92
N GLN A 575 -12.06 6.26 21.43
CA GLN A 575 -13.22 6.78 22.16
C GLN A 575 -14.28 5.72 22.40
N ALA A 576 -14.50 4.82 21.44
CA ALA A 576 -15.41 3.69 21.61
C ALA A 576 -14.90 2.71 22.67
N ILE A 577 -13.59 2.42 22.69
CA ILE A 577 -12.96 1.57 23.72
C ILE A 577 -13.18 2.18 25.11
N GLU A 578 -12.80 3.44 25.32
CA GLU A 578 -12.95 4.12 26.61
C GLU A 578 -14.41 4.11 27.08
N LYS A 579 -15.35 4.40 26.16
CA LYS A 579 -16.78 4.38 26.47
C LYS A 579 -17.28 2.99 26.88
N LEU A 580 -16.79 1.93 26.23
CA LEU A 580 -17.16 0.55 26.54
C LEU A 580 -16.54 0.06 27.86
N GLN A 581 -15.37 0.56 28.24
CA GLN A 581 -14.71 0.24 29.51
C GLN A 581 -15.37 0.94 30.71
N ASP A 582 -15.59 2.25 30.61
CA ASP A 582 -15.96 3.08 31.76
C ASP A 582 -17.45 3.43 31.84
N GLY A 583 -18.24 3.09 30.83
CA GLY A 583 -19.68 3.39 30.74
C GLY A 583 -20.02 4.88 30.61
N HIS A 584 -19.01 5.75 30.61
CA HIS A 584 -19.13 7.20 30.49
C HIS A 584 -18.23 7.73 29.38
N PHE A 585 -18.80 8.54 28.51
CA PHE A 585 -18.04 9.39 27.60
C PHE A 585 -18.04 10.80 28.17
N THR A 586 -16.85 11.37 28.40
CA THR A 586 -16.78 12.82 28.65
C THR A 586 -16.95 13.50 27.29
N ALA A 587 -18.14 14.05 27.04
CA ALA A 587 -18.42 14.77 25.82
C ALA A 587 -17.36 15.85 25.60
N ALA A 588 -16.61 15.72 24.51
CA ALA A 588 -15.63 16.72 24.19
C ALA A 588 -16.31 18.05 23.87
N THR A 589 -15.74 19.11 24.40
CA THR A 589 -16.14 20.47 24.08
C THR A 589 -15.79 20.77 22.63
N VAL A 590 -16.80 21.14 21.82
CA VAL A 590 -16.60 21.77 20.52
C VAL A 590 -15.67 22.95 20.75
N GLY A 591 -14.42 22.84 20.29
CA GLY A 591 -13.44 23.86 20.63
C GLY A 591 -13.76 25.20 19.98
N ASP A 592 -13.30 26.27 20.61
CA ASP A 592 -13.54 27.65 20.19
C ASP A 592 -13.12 27.90 18.73
N GLY A 593 -13.89 28.72 18.02
CA GLY A 593 -13.63 29.10 16.64
C GLY A 593 -14.89 29.42 15.85
N LYS A 594 -14.73 29.88 14.62
CA LYS A 594 -15.81 29.99 13.64
C LYS A 594 -15.40 29.24 12.38
N PRO A 595 -16.29 28.44 11.80
CA PRO A 595 -15.98 27.77 10.55
C PRO A 595 -15.84 28.81 9.44
N SER A 596 -14.90 28.59 8.55
CA SER A 596 -14.63 29.47 7.41
C SER A 596 -14.28 28.66 6.17
N MET A 597 -14.19 29.33 5.02
CA MET A 597 -13.71 28.70 3.80
C MET A 597 -12.69 29.55 3.08
N ARG A 598 -11.84 28.89 2.29
CA ARG A 598 -10.88 29.54 1.40
C ARG A 598 -10.71 28.71 0.13
N LEU A 599 -10.19 29.36 -0.92
CA LEU A 599 -9.83 28.70 -2.17
C LEU A 599 -8.32 28.66 -2.32
N GLU A 600 -7.81 27.50 -2.72
CA GLU A 600 -6.44 27.31 -3.16
C GLU A 600 -6.44 27.12 -4.69
N PRO A 601 -5.59 27.83 -5.45
CA PRO A 601 -5.42 27.58 -6.87
C PRO A 601 -4.87 26.16 -7.11
N THR A 602 -5.40 25.45 -8.10
CA THR A 602 -4.83 24.17 -8.54
C THR A 602 -3.56 24.37 -9.35
N LYS A 603 -2.68 23.38 -9.34
CA LYS A 603 -1.44 23.40 -10.14
C LYS A 603 -1.82 23.52 -11.62
N GLN A 604 -1.26 24.52 -12.30
CA GLN A 604 -1.34 24.56 -13.76
C GLN A 604 -0.40 23.52 -14.34
N ILE A 605 -0.91 22.67 -15.22
CA ILE A 605 -0.08 21.72 -15.95
C ILE A 605 0.66 22.48 -17.04
N THR A 606 1.98 22.53 -16.93
CA THR A 606 2.83 23.16 -17.94
C THR A 606 2.81 22.33 -19.22
N VAL A 607 2.74 23.01 -20.36
CA VAL A 607 2.90 22.38 -21.68
C VAL A 607 4.41 22.30 -21.97
N PRO A 608 5.01 21.10 -22.01
CA PRO A 608 6.42 20.94 -22.30
C PRO A 608 6.69 21.27 -23.77
N ASN A 609 7.90 21.71 -24.10
CA ASN A 609 8.29 21.91 -25.49
C ASN A 609 8.79 20.58 -26.09
N ASN A 610 7.87 19.69 -26.44
CA ASN A 610 8.16 18.39 -27.06
C ASN A 610 7.07 17.97 -28.06
N ASP A 611 7.32 16.88 -28.78
CA ASP A 611 6.42 16.36 -29.82
C ASP A 611 5.19 15.61 -29.25
N TYR A 612 5.09 15.44 -27.93
CA TYR A 612 4.01 14.71 -27.26
C TYR A 612 2.89 15.65 -26.80
N ILE A 613 2.43 16.51 -27.70
CA ILE A 613 1.29 17.41 -27.45
C ILE A 613 0.19 17.09 -28.44
N LEU A 614 -0.98 16.75 -27.93
CA LEU A 614 -2.19 16.55 -28.72
C LEU A 614 -3.18 17.67 -28.46
N LYS A 615 -3.49 18.46 -29.50
CA LYS A 615 -4.54 19.46 -29.44
C LYS A 615 -5.89 18.83 -29.78
N VAL A 616 -6.85 18.94 -28.88
CA VAL A 616 -8.20 18.40 -29.05
C VAL A 616 -9.18 19.55 -29.13
N LYS A 617 -9.81 19.71 -30.29
CA LYS A 617 -10.85 20.72 -30.46
C LYS A 617 -12.12 20.28 -29.76
N ASN A 618 -12.71 21.18 -28.99
CA ASN A 618 -14.10 21.06 -28.58
C ASN A 618 -14.97 21.31 -29.81
N MET A 619 -15.61 20.25 -30.28
CA MET A 619 -16.45 20.27 -31.48
C MET A 619 -17.88 19.86 -31.10
N ASP A 620 -18.87 20.40 -31.78
CA ASP A 620 -20.19 19.77 -31.82
C ASP A 620 -20.12 18.52 -32.71
N GLY A 621 -20.77 17.43 -32.29
CA GLY A 621 -20.71 16.18 -33.03
C GLY A 621 -21.60 15.10 -32.43
N ILE A 622 -22.10 14.22 -33.29
CA ILE A 622 -22.87 13.04 -32.88
C ILE A 622 -21.98 11.82 -33.05
N PHE A 623 -21.72 11.14 -31.95
CA PHE A 623 -20.95 9.90 -31.94
C PHE A 623 -21.78 8.78 -32.57
N GLN A 624 -21.27 8.13 -33.63
CA GLN A 624 -21.98 7.03 -34.27
C GLN A 624 -21.72 5.71 -33.56
N GLU A 625 -22.76 4.90 -33.39
CA GLU A 625 -22.71 3.59 -32.71
C GLU A 625 -22.17 2.47 -33.62
N THR A 626 -21.02 2.72 -34.25
CA THR A 626 -20.32 1.78 -35.14
C THR A 626 -18.82 1.88 -34.89
N ALA A 627 -18.03 0.84 -35.17
CA ALA A 627 -16.58 0.89 -34.97
C ALA A 627 -15.83 1.67 -36.08
N GLU A 628 -16.51 2.11 -37.13
CA GLU A 628 -15.87 2.84 -38.24
C GLU A 628 -15.66 4.33 -37.90
N THR A 629 -14.81 5.02 -38.67
CA THR A 629 -14.51 6.46 -38.52
C THR A 629 -15.12 7.30 -39.65
N PRO A 630 -16.45 7.39 -39.77
CA PRO A 630 -17.06 8.30 -40.72
C PRO A 630 -17.07 9.76 -40.23
N GLU A 631 -16.80 10.04 -38.94
CA GLU A 631 -16.91 11.38 -38.38
C GLU A 631 -15.67 12.26 -38.62
N ASP A 632 -15.86 13.58 -38.60
CA ASP A 632 -14.85 14.61 -38.93
C ASP A 632 -14.30 15.37 -37.72
N PHE A 633 -14.79 15.06 -36.51
CA PHE A 633 -14.40 15.74 -35.26
C PHE A 633 -13.12 15.20 -34.59
N TRP A 634 -12.45 14.21 -35.18
CA TRP A 634 -11.29 13.55 -34.56
C TRP A 634 -10.04 14.43 -34.53
N SER A 635 -9.22 14.23 -33.50
CA SER A 635 -7.85 14.77 -33.45
C SER A 635 -6.96 14.23 -34.57
N GLU A 636 -5.77 14.80 -34.67
CA GLU A 636 -4.65 14.17 -35.38
C GLU A 636 -4.35 12.78 -34.81
N PHE A 637 -3.67 11.95 -35.61
CA PHE A 637 -3.30 10.60 -35.21
C PHE A 637 -2.21 10.62 -34.12
N ILE A 638 -2.42 9.79 -33.11
CA ILE A 638 -1.48 9.50 -32.03
C ILE A 638 -0.79 8.18 -32.38
N GLY A 639 0.46 8.23 -32.83
CA GLY A 639 1.26 7.04 -33.16
C GLY A 639 2.03 7.13 -34.49
N PRO A 640 2.68 6.04 -34.93
CA PRO A 640 2.64 4.71 -34.32
C PRO A 640 3.30 4.67 -32.94
N PHE A 641 2.83 3.79 -32.05
CA PHE A 641 3.45 3.62 -30.73
C PHE A 641 4.85 2.99 -30.85
N SER A 642 5.76 3.37 -29.95
CA SER A 642 7.11 2.82 -29.86
C SER A 642 7.25 1.90 -28.65
N HIS A 643 8.21 0.97 -28.69
CA HIS A 643 8.62 0.25 -27.49
C HIS A 643 9.13 1.21 -26.40
N LEU A 644 9.06 0.78 -25.14
CA LEU A 644 9.69 1.51 -24.04
C LEU A 644 11.21 1.59 -24.22
N THR A 645 11.82 2.66 -23.73
CA THR A 645 13.24 2.95 -24.04
C THR A 645 14.21 1.96 -23.40
N GLU A 646 13.88 1.33 -22.27
CA GLU A 646 14.70 0.25 -21.71
C GLU A 646 14.69 -0.98 -22.62
N TYR A 647 13.52 -1.35 -23.14
CA TYR A 647 13.42 -2.46 -24.08
C TYR A 647 14.20 -2.20 -25.37
N GLU A 648 14.12 -0.98 -25.91
CA GLU A 648 14.94 -0.57 -27.05
C GLU A 648 16.44 -0.62 -26.74
N ALA A 649 16.85 -0.24 -25.53
CA ALA A 649 18.24 -0.31 -25.11
C ALA A 649 18.72 -1.77 -24.99
N GLN A 650 17.88 -2.66 -24.46
CA GLN A 650 18.14 -4.10 -24.42
C GLN A 650 18.25 -4.68 -25.84
N LEU A 651 17.29 -4.40 -26.71
CA LEU A 651 17.35 -4.81 -28.13
C LEU A 651 18.63 -4.30 -28.80
N ARG A 652 19.00 -3.05 -28.59
CA ARG A 652 20.24 -2.46 -29.13
C ARG A 652 21.49 -3.16 -28.60
N ALA A 653 21.50 -3.57 -27.33
CA ALA A 653 22.60 -4.33 -26.74
C ALA A 653 22.71 -5.76 -27.29
N PHE A 654 21.58 -6.36 -27.70
CA PHE A 654 21.54 -7.69 -28.30
C PHE A 654 21.85 -7.71 -29.81
N CYS A 655 21.79 -6.57 -30.49
CA CYS A 655 22.05 -6.48 -31.92
C CYS A 655 23.52 -6.17 -32.22
N SER A 656 24.08 -6.86 -33.22
CA SER A 656 25.45 -6.63 -33.67
C SER A 656 25.55 -5.49 -34.70
N THR A 657 24.45 -5.14 -35.36
CA THR A 657 24.41 -4.05 -36.36
C THR A 657 23.16 -3.15 -36.24
N PRO A 658 23.22 -1.91 -36.76
CA PRO A 658 22.05 -1.02 -36.86
C PRO A 658 20.90 -1.61 -37.69
N GLU A 659 21.19 -2.38 -38.73
CA GLU A 659 20.19 -3.03 -39.58
C GLU A 659 19.46 -4.13 -38.82
N GLU A 660 20.19 -4.92 -38.02
CA GLU A 660 19.62 -5.94 -37.14
C GLU A 660 18.74 -5.30 -36.05
N PHE A 661 19.21 -4.20 -35.45
CA PHE A 661 18.41 -3.41 -34.52
C PHE A 661 17.14 -2.89 -35.19
N LYS A 662 17.24 -2.30 -36.39
CA LYS A 662 16.07 -1.79 -37.11
C LYS A 662 15.07 -2.89 -37.48
N ALA A 663 15.55 -4.09 -37.81
CA ALA A 663 14.70 -5.23 -38.11
C ALA A 663 13.98 -5.78 -36.86
N LYS A 664 14.67 -5.80 -35.71
CA LYS A 664 14.11 -6.28 -34.43
C LYS A 664 13.26 -5.23 -33.70
N ASN A 665 13.59 -3.95 -33.83
CA ASN A 665 12.83 -2.83 -33.28
C ASN A 665 11.69 -2.44 -34.23
N ALA A 666 10.73 -3.36 -34.41
CA ALA A 666 9.55 -3.17 -35.25
C ALA A 666 8.28 -3.39 -34.41
N PRO A 667 7.83 -2.37 -33.64
CA PRO A 667 6.64 -2.46 -32.82
C PRO A 667 5.39 -2.81 -33.63
N SER A 668 4.45 -3.52 -32.99
CA SER A 668 3.15 -3.84 -33.61
C SER A 668 2.37 -2.55 -33.87
N TYR A 669 1.96 -2.33 -35.12
CA TYR A 669 1.34 -1.08 -35.51
C TYR A 669 0.07 -0.79 -34.69
N THR A 670 0.14 0.30 -33.94
CA THR A 670 -0.90 0.77 -33.02
C THR A 670 -0.99 2.28 -33.13
N MET A 671 -2.22 2.80 -33.21
CA MET A 671 -2.49 4.24 -33.17
C MET A 671 -3.78 4.54 -32.42
N ALA A 672 -3.93 5.79 -32.00
CA ALA A 672 -5.13 6.30 -31.39
C ALA A 672 -5.53 7.67 -31.97
N ARG A 673 -6.78 8.07 -31.75
CA ARG A 673 -7.32 9.42 -31.93
C ARG A 673 -8.28 9.69 -30.79
N VAL A 674 -8.48 10.94 -30.45
CA VAL A 674 -9.46 11.36 -29.47
C VAL A 674 -10.27 12.54 -29.98
N ALA A 675 -11.45 12.77 -29.42
CA ALA A 675 -12.23 13.96 -29.70
C ALA A 675 -12.99 14.40 -28.46
N SER A 676 -13.14 15.72 -28.31
CA SER A 676 -13.96 16.33 -27.28
C SER A 676 -15.28 16.74 -27.91
N ILE A 677 -16.39 16.07 -27.54
CA ILE A 677 -17.75 16.38 -28.00
C ILE A 677 -18.70 16.56 -26.80
N PRO A 678 -19.89 17.17 -26.96
CA PRO A 678 -20.79 17.44 -25.83
C PRO A 678 -21.14 16.20 -25.00
N ALA A 679 -21.27 15.04 -25.64
CA ALA A 679 -21.62 13.79 -24.97
C ALA A 679 -20.47 13.16 -24.15
N GLY A 680 -19.21 13.51 -24.42
CA GLY A 680 -18.06 12.91 -23.74
C GLY A 680 -16.74 13.03 -24.49
N LEU A 681 -15.71 12.39 -23.94
CA LEU A 681 -14.44 12.15 -24.64
C LEU A 681 -14.59 10.91 -25.52
N ALA A 682 -14.54 11.10 -26.82
CA ALA A 682 -14.52 10.01 -27.78
C ALA A 682 -13.09 9.52 -27.99
N ILE A 683 -12.91 8.21 -28.08
CA ILE A 683 -11.63 7.54 -28.34
C ILE A 683 -11.80 6.64 -29.55
N TYR A 684 -10.79 6.64 -30.42
CA TYR A 684 -10.67 5.71 -31.52
C TYR A 684 -9.28 5.08 -31.50
N THR A 685 -9.20 3.78 -31.70
CA THR A 685 -7.91 3.07 -31.81
C THR A 685 -7.91 2.05 -32.92
N TYR A 686 -6.71 1.82 -33.44
CA TYR A 686 -6.40 0.79 -34.41
C TYR A 686 -5.18 0.02 -33.89
N ALA A 687 -5.28 -1.30 -33.79
CA ALA A 687 -4.21 -2.15 -33.28
C ALA A 687 -4.09 -3.44 -34.10
N ASN A 688 -2.89 -3.72 -34.62
CA ASN A 688 -2.59 -4.99 -35.32
C ASN A 688 -2.32 -6.14 -34.34
N HIS A 689 -2.45 -7.38 -34.83
CA HIS A 689 -2.02 -8.61 -34.12
C HIS A 689 -2.76 -8.92 -32.81
N VAL A 690 -3.99 -8.44 -32.65
CA VAL A 690 -4.89 -8.79 -31.55
C VAL A 690 -6.24 -9.19 -32.13
N GLN A 691 -6.92 -10.19 -31.56
CA GLN A 691 -8.24 -10.63 -32.04
C GLN A 691 -9.21 -10.80 -30.87
N PRO A 692 -10.52 -10.64 -31.09
CA PRO A 692 -11.55 -10.86 -30.09
C PRO A 692 -11.93 -12.35 -30.02
N LYS A 693 -10.96 -13.25 -29.94
CA LYS A 693 -11.18 -14.70 -29.95
C LYS A 693 -10.22 -15.40 -29.00
N ASP A 694 -10.70 -16.48 -28.39
CA ASP A 694 -9.87 -17.32 -27.52
C ASP A 694 -8.59 -17.82 -28.20
N PRO A 695 -7.49 -17.92 -27.45
CA PRO A 695 -7.39 -17.63 -26.02
C PRO A 695 -6.92 -16.19 -25.74
N TYR A 696 -7.69 -15.42 -24.96
CA TYR A 696 -7.13 -14.29 -24.19
C TYR A 696 -6.20 -14.86 -23.11
N ARG A 697 -5.24 -14.06 -22.61
CA ARG A 697 -4.41 -14.53 -21.49
C ARG A 697 -5.27 -14.71 -20.25
N TYR A 698 -6.22 -13.81 -20.06
CA TYR A 698 -7.24 -13.87 -19.01
C TYR A 698 -8.57 -13.41 -19.58
N GLU A 699 -9.66 -14.08 -19.21
CA GLU A 699 -10.98 -13.63 -19.64
C GLU A 699 -11.51 -12.57 -18.67
N ARG A 700 -11.32 -11.31 -19.06
CA ARG A 700 -11.71 -10.14 -18.27
C ARG A 700 -13.20 -9.85 -18.38
N GLN A 701 -13.76 -9.22 -17.35
CA GLN A 701 -15.08 -8.59 -17.40
C GLN A 701 -14.93 -7.07 -17.42
N ASP A 702 -16.04 -6.36 -17.60
CA ASP A 702 -16.04 -4.93 -17.33
C ASP A 702 -15.68 -4.71 -15.85
N ASP A 703 -14.99 -3.60 -15.58
CA ASP A 703 -14.60 -3.17 -14.23
C ASP A 703 -13.60 -4.08 -13.51
N ASP A 704 -12.97 -5.01 -14.23
CA ASP A 704 -11.84 -5.80 -13.72
C ASP A 704 -10.59 -4.91 -13.57
N GLY A 705 -10.16 -4.70 -12.32
CA GLY A 705 -9.00 -3.87 -11.98
C GLY A 705 -7.66 -4.38 -12.52
N ASP A 706 -7.59 -5.65 -12.93
CA ASP A 706 -6.37 -6.31 -13.41
C ASP A 706 -6.36 -6.48 -14.94
N MET A 707 -7.17 -5.70 -15.66
CA MET A 707 -7.22 -5.66 -17.13
C MET A 707 -5.83 -5.50 -17.77
N TRP A 708 -4.91 -4.76 -17.14
CA TRP A 708 -3.53 -4.52 -17.58
C TRP A 708 -2.69 -5.80 -17.77
N GLN A 709 -3.09 -6.92 -17.18
CA GLN A 709 -2.39 -8.20 -17.36
C GLN A 709 -2.83 -8.96 -18.62
N ASP A 710 -3.80 -8.45 -19.37
CA ASP A 710 -4.26 -9.00 -20.65
C ASP A 710 -3.81 -8.10 -21.82
N ASP A 711 -4.02 -8.54 -23.07
CA ASP A 711 -3.78 -7.69 -24.25
C ASP A 711 -4.75 -6.50 -24.26
N CYS A 712 -4.32 -5.36 -23.76
CA CYS A 712 -5.16 -4.17 -23.65
C CYS A 712 -4.50 -2.89 -24.17
N ILE A 713 -5.34 -1.88 -24.41
CA ILE A 713 -4.90 -0.49 -24.60
C ILE A 713 -5.30 0.30 -23.36
N GLU A 714 -4.38 1.14 -22.92
CA GLU A 714 -4.47 1.90 -21.68
C GLU A 714 -4.36 3.40 -21.98
N PHE A 715 -5.33 4.18 -21.50
CA PHE A 715 -5.38 5.63 -21.64
C PHE A 715 -5.24 6.27 -20.26
N PHE A 716 -4.19 7.07 -20.09
CA PHE A 716 -3.86 7.73 -18.84
C PHE A 716 -4.14 9.22 -18.92
N PHE A 717 -4.79 9.77 -17.89
CA PHE A 717 -5.12 11.19 -17.79
C PHE A 717 -4.68 11.72 -16.43
N GLY A 718 -3.90 12.80 -16.40
CA GLY A 718 -3.57 13.57 -15.19
C GLY A 718 -4.22 14.95 -15.25
N PHE A 719 -5.02 15.28 -14.23
CA PHE A 719 -5.80 16.51 -14.18
C PHE A 719 -5.09 17.61 -13.38
N PRO A 720 -5.41 18.91 -13.62
CA PRO A 720 -4.86 20.02 -12.85
C PRO A 720 -5.12 19.95 -11.34
N ASN A 721 -6.23 19.30 -10.94
CA ASN A 721 -6.58 19.08 -9.53
C ASN A 721 -5.75 17.96 -8.86
N GLY A 722 -4.78 17.37 -9.56
CA GLY A 722 -3.92 16.30 -9.08
C GLY A 722 -4.53 14.91 -9.12
N LYS A 723 -5.80 14.75 -9.55
CA LYS A 723 -6.40 13.43 -9.76
C LYS A 723 -5.94 12.82 -11.06
N HIS A 724 -6.09 11.50 -11.13
CA HIS A 724 -5.79 10.70 -12.32
C HIS A 724 -7.01 9.90 -12.73
N ALA A 725 -7.22 9.79 -14.05
CA ALA A 725 -8.09 8.78 -14.61
C ALA A 725 -7.28 7.82 -15.46
N HIS A 726 -7.73 6.57 -15.50
CA HIS A 726 -7.10 5.52 -16.27
C HIS A 726 -8.18 4.63 -16.88
N LEU A 727 -8.25 4.57 -18.20
CA LEU A 727 -9.13 3.66 -18.93
C LEU A 727 -8.31 2.53 -19.53
N MET A 728 -8.69 1.29 -19.24
CA MET A 728 -8.16 0.10 -19.89
C MET A 728 -9.28 -0.58 -20.67
N TYR A 729 -8.96 -1.14 -21.83
CA TYR A 729 -9.86 -2.08 -22.50
C TYR A 729 -9.10 -3.07 -23.37
N ASN A 730 -9.66 -4.26 -23.51
CA ASN A 730 -9.10 -5.32 -24.35
C ASN A 730 -9.87 -5.47 -25.67
N SER A 731 -9.41 -6.39 -26.51
CA SER A 731 -10.07 -6.68 -27.79
C SER A 731 -11.45 -7.33 -27.66
N ALA A 732 -11.79 -7.89 -26.49
CA ALA A 732 -13.14 -8.37 -26.22
C ALA A 732 -14.16 -7.22 -26.03
N GLY A 733 -13.67 -5.98 -25.91
CA GLY A 733 -14.50 -4.82 -25.59
C GLY A 733 -14.79 -4.65 -24.12
N LYS A 734 -14.15 -5.48 -23.29
CA LYS A 734 -14.19 -5.35 -21.85
C LYS A 734 -13.33 -4.19 -21.42
N LYS A 735 -13.80 -3.42 -20.45
CA LYS A 735 -13.24 -2.11 -20.12
C LYS A 735 -13.32 -1.84 -18.63
N THR A 736 -12.33 -1.11 -18.13
CA THR A 736 -12.21 -0.72 -16.72
C THR A 736 -11.78 0.72 -16.66
N PHE A 737 -12.54 1.55 -15.95
CA PHE A 737 -12.22 2.96 -15.74
C PHE A 737 -11.88 3.22 -14.28
N PHE A 738 -10.69 3.71 -14.01
CA PHE A 738 -10.28 4.21 -12.71
C PHE A 738 -10.40 5.73 -12.68
N TYR A 739 -10.92 6.26 -11.57
CA TYR A 739 -10.86 7.68 -11.24
C TYR A 739 -10.41 7.87 -9.81
N GLY A 740 -9.27 8.54 -9.61
CA GLY A 740 -8.70 8.71 -8.29
C GLY A 740 -8.52 7.37 -7.56
N GLY A 741 -7.93 6.38 -8.23
CA GLY A 741 -7.59 5.07 -7.67
C GLY A 741 -8.77 4.10 -7.47
N GLN A 742 -10.02 4.55 -7.68
CA GLN A 742 -11.22 3.72 -7.55
C GLN A 742 -11.73 3.30 -8.93
N VAL A 743 -12.21 2.06 -9.04
CA VAL A 743 -12.93 1.59 -10.23
C VAL A 743 -14.32 2.23 -10.26
N ILE A 744 -14.66 2.90 -11.37
CA ILE A 744 -15.97 3.47 -11.63
C ILE A 744 -16.69 2.57 -12.64
N PRO A 745 -17.84 1.96 -12.29
CA PRO A 745 -18.49 0.98 -13.15
C PRO A 745 -18.70 1.47 -14.57
N ALA A 746 -18.22 0.73 -15.56
CA ALA A 746 -18.18 1.12 -16.97
C ALA A 746 -19.30 0.48 -17.81
N GLU A 747 -19.87 -0.65 -17.34
CA GLU A 747 -20.75 -1.55 -18.10
C GLU A 747 -21.91 -0.83 -18.81
N ASP A 748 -22.57 0.11 -18.12
CA ASP A 748 -23.79 0.75 -18.64
C ASP A 748 -23.60 2.12 -19.33
N LYS A 749 -22.43 2.75 -19.23
CA LYS A 749 -22.29 4.18 -19.61
C LYS A 749 -21.14 4.50 -20.54
N ILE A 750 -20.03 3.76 -20.49
CA ILE A 750 -18.97 3.91 -21.49
C ILE A 750 -19.42 3.10 -22.72
N LYS A 751 -19.70 3.77 -23.83
CA LYS A 751 -20.06 3.06 -25.06
C LYS A 751 -18.80 2.56 -25.75
N SER A 752 -18.81 1.34 -26.28
CA SER A 752 -17.65 0.72 -26.94
C SER A 752 -18.12 -0.08 -28.16
N PHE A 753 -17.47 0.14 -29.30
CA PHE A 753 -17.81 -0.50 -30.58
C PHE A 753 -16.54 -1.05 -31.22
N ILE A 754 -16.53 -2.35 -31.51
CA ILE A 754 -15.35 -3.05 -32.03
C ILE A 754 -15.60 -3.60 -33.42
N LYS A 755 -14.59 -3.46 -34.28
CA LYS A 755 -14.48 -4.16 -35.56
C LYS A 755 -13.22 -5.01 -35.55
N SER A 756 -13.39 -6.29 -35.89
CA SER A 756 -12.29 -7.24 -36.02
C SER A 756 -12.72 -8.43 -36.88
N PRO A 757 -11.79 -9.08 -37.62
CA PRO A 757 -10.42 -8.64 -37.86
C PRO A 757 -10.40 -7.45 -38.82
N ILE A 758 -9.37 -6.61 -38.72
CA ILE A 758 -9.18 -5.45 -39.61
C ILE A 758 -8.21 -5.74 -40.76
N ASN A 759 -7.39 -6.79 -40.66
CA ASN A 759 -6.53 -7.28 -41.72
C ASN A 759 -6.23 -8.79 -41.57
N VAL A 760 -5.39 -9.33 -42.47
CA VAL A 760 -5.06 -10.76 -42.54
C VAL A 760 -4.25 -11.26 -41.33
N THR A 761 -3.53 -10.38 -40.63
CA THR A 761 -2.78 -10.73 -39.41
C THR A 761 -3.63 -10.52 -38.15
N GLY A 762 -4.92 -10.22 -38.30
CA GLY A 762 -5.87 -9.93 -37.22
C GLY A 762 -6.08 -8.44 -37.03
N GLY A 763 -6.12 -8.02 -35.77
CA GLY A 763 -6.23 -6.63 -35.36
C GLY A 763 -7.65 -6.16 -35.08
N THR A 764 -7.75 -5.15 -34.23
CA THR A 764 -9.00 -4.54 -33.78
C THR A 764 -9.01 -3.04 -34.03
N ILE A 765 -10.15 -2.56 -34.49
CA ILE A 765 -10.53 -1.16 -34.35
C ILE A 765 -11.51 -1.08 -33.17
N ASN A 766 -11.30 -0.13 -32.27
CA ASN A 766 -12.23 0.17 -31.19
C ASN A 766 -12.58 1.66 -31.20
N LYS A 767 -13.88 1.97 -31.13
CA LYS A 767 -14.40 3.32 -30.91
C LYS A 767 -15.17 3.36 -29.59
N MET A 768 -14.77 4.25 -28.68
CA MET A 768 -15.42 4.41 -27.38
C MET A 768 -15.89 5.84 -27.14
N LEU A 769 -16.92 5.99 -26.32
CA LEU A 769 -17.38 7.27 -25.80
C LEU A 769 -17.43 7.21 -24.28
N ILE A 770 -16.63 8.04 -23.64
CA ILE A 770 -16.58 8.18 -22.17
C ILE A 770 -17.35 9.44 -21.79
N PRO A 771 -18.48 9.33 -21.06
CA PRO A 771 -19.22 10.51 -20.62
C PRO A 771 -18.37 11.43 -19.75
N TRP A 772 -18.56 12.74 -19.87
CA TRP A 772 -17.81 13.73 -19.08
C TRP A 772 -17.88 13.51 -17.58
N SER A 773 -18.98 12.91 -17.09
CA SER A 773 -19.17 12.61 -15.68
C SER A 773 -18.12 11.64 -15.11
N TYR A 774 -17.50 10.80 -15.94
CA TYR A 774 -16.37 9.94 -15.52
C TYR A 774 -15.11 10.73 -15.19
N PHE A 775 -14.96 11.92 -15.76
CA PHE A 775 -13.83 12.81 -15.49
C PHE A 775 -14.14 13.81 -14.37
N GLY A 776 -15.30 13.68 -13.71
CA GLY A 776 -15.79 14.73 -12.83
C GLY A 776 -16.12 16.00 -13.63
N LEU A 777 -16.77 15.86 -14.78
CA LEU A 777 -17.21 16.99 -15.59
C LEU A 777 -18.67 16.83 -16.03
N THR A 778 -19.38 17.94 -16.21
CA THR A 778 -20.73 17.93 -16.81
C THR A 778 -20.71 18.29 -18.29
N LEU A 779 -19.63 18.88 -18.77
CA LEU A 779 -19.44 19.40 -20.13
C LEU A 779 -17.96 19.24 -20.55
N GLN A 780 -17.68 19.47 -21.84
CA GLN A 780 -16.32 19.44 -22.42
C GLN A 780 -15.35 20.40 -21.69
N PRO A 781 -14.08 20.03 -21.42
CA PRO A 781 -13.12 20.91 -20.75
C PRO A 781 -13.02 22.29 -21.39
N LEU A 782 -12.79 23.34 -20.60
CA LEU A 782 -12.65 24.69 -21.14
C LEU A 782 -11.44 24.74 -22.10
N PRO A 783 -11.53 25.42 -23.27
CA PRO A 783 -10.38 25.78 -24.08
C PRO A 783 -9.25 26.37 -23.25
N GLY A 784 -8.03 25.89 -23.46
CA GLY A 784 -6.85 26.21 -22.65
C GLY A 784 -6.61 25.25 -21.47
N THR A 785 -7.57 24.37 -21.15
CA THR A 785 -7.35 23.29 -20.19
C THR A 785 -6.29 22.34 -20.74
N VAL A 786 -5.33 21.98 -19.89
CA VAL A 786 -4.27 21.04 -20.20
C VAL A 786 -4.36 19.85 -19.25
N TRP A 787 -4.38 18.64 -19.80
CA TRP A 787 -4.22 17.40 -19.04
C TRP A 787 -2.86 16.76 -19.37
N GLU A 788 -2.26 16.09 -18.41
CA GLU A 788 -1.20 15.11 -18.70
C GLU A 788 -1.86 13.91 -19.35
N PHE A 789 -1.20 13.35 -20.37
CA PHE A 789 -1.84 12.33 -21.19
C PHE A 789 -0.82 11.35 -21.74
N ASN A 790 -1.15 10.07 -21.66
CA ASN A 790 -0.43 9.04 -22.36
C ASN A 790 -1.40 7.93 -22.81
N VAL A 791 -0.98 7.21 -23.84
CA VAL A 791 -1.65 5.98 -24.27
C VAL A 791 -0.61 4.90 -24.46
N GLY A 792 -0.89 3.75 -23.85
CA GLY A 792 -0.05 2.56 -23.87
C GLY A 792 -0.80 1.37 -24.46
N ARG A 793 -0.07 0.35 -24.85
CA ARG A 793 -0.59 -0.95 -25.27
C ARG A 793 0.21 -2.05 -24.61
N GLU A 794 -0.50 -2.88 -23.86
CA GLU A 794 -0.03 -4.15 -23.33
C GLU A 794 -0.19 -5.24 -24.40
N MET A 795 0.82 -6.11 -24.50
CA MET A 795 0.88 -7.14 -25.54
C MET A 795 1.58 -8.39 -25.00
N HIS A 796 0.78 -9.29 -24.44
CA HIS A 796 1.16 -10.50 -23.72
C HIS A 796 0.96 -11.80 -24.52
N THR A 797 0.09 -11.83 -25.54
CA THR A 797 -0.23 -13.10 -26.25
C THR A 797 0.58 -13.35 -27.52
N PHE A 798 1.20 -12.32 -28.09
CA PHE A 798 1.88 -12.42 -29.38
C PHE A 798 3.37 -12.78 -29.23
N ARG A 799 3.66 -14.08 -29.21
CA ARG A 799 5.00 -14.68 -28.98
C ARG A 799 6.04 -14.36 -30.05
N THR A 800 6.67 -13.20 -29.94
CA THR A 800 7.85 -12.80 -30.71
C THR A 800 8.77 -11.93 -29.83
N PRO A 801 10.03 -11.66 -30.22
CA PRO A 801 10.93 -10.71 -29.52
C PRO A 801 10.43 -9.25 -29.52
N THR A 802 9.12 -9.01 -29.60
CA THR A 802 8.45 -7.70 -29.57
C THR A 802 7.26 -7.70 -28.59
N GLU A 803 7.19 -8.66 -27.66
CA GLU A 803 6.28 -8.75 -26.47
C GLU A 803 6.51 -7.63 -25.44
N ALA A 804 6.91 -6.44 -25.89
CA ALA A 804 7.18 -5.32 -25.01
C ALA A 804 6.02 -4.34 -25.02
N PRO A 805 5.68 -3.76 -23.85
CA PRO A 805 4.75 -2.65 -23.78
C PRO A 805 5.14 -1.55 -24.76
N MET A 806 4.14 -0.95 -25.40
CA MET A 806 4.33 0.13 -26.37
C MET A 806 3.57 1.36 -25.90
N SER A 807 4.11 2.55 -26.15
CA SER A 807 3.45 3.80 -25.79
C SER A 807 3.62 4.89 -26.82
N TRP A 808 2.73 5.87 -26.78
CA TRP A 808 2.88 7.11 -27.54
C TRP A 808 4.00 7.98 -26.96
N ALA A 809 3.98 8.26 -25.65
CA ALA A 809 5.06 8.99 -24.99
C ALA A 809 6.31 8.12 -24.83
N ARG A 810 7.50 8.74 -24.70
CA ARG A 810 8.78 8.04 -24.54
C ARG A 810 9.04 7.70 -23.07
N LEU A 811 8.49 6.57 -22.65
CA LEU A 811 8.65 6.03 -21.30
C LEU A 811 9.79 5.01 -21.26
N ALA A 812 10.44 4.84 -20.12
CA ALA A 812 11.58 3.95 -19.97
C ALA A 812 11.18 2.53 -19.60
N THR A 813 10.39 2.37 -18.54
CA THR A 813 10.17 1.06 -17.90
C THR A 813 8.70 0.78 -17.62
N SER A 814 7.87 1.82 -17.48
CA SER A 814 6.47 1.66 -17.05
C SER A 814 5.59 2.78 -17.60
N PHE A 815 4.32 2.46 -17.87
CA PHE A 815 3.31 3.47 -18.19
C PHE A 815 3.06 4.48 -17.06
N HIS A 816 3.45 4.16 -15.82
CA HIS A 816 3.26 5.04 -14.66
C HIS A 816 4.32 6.15 -14.51
N GLU A 817 5.27 6.27 -15.44
CA GLU A 817 6.26 7.37 -15.49
C GLU A 817 5.62 8.69 -15.95
N GLN A 818 4.71 9.21 -15.11
CA GLN A 818 3.86 10.36 -15.37
C GLN A 818 4.61 11.63 -15.73
N ASP A 819 5.80 11.83 -15.15
CA ASP A 819 6.70 12.94 -15.44
C ASP A 819 7.11 13.00 -16.93
N LYS A 820 7.07 11.85 -17.62
CA LYS A 820 7.41 11.71 -19.04
C LYS A 820 6.20 11.69 -19.97
N TRP A 821 4.98 11.79 -19.45
CA TRP A 821 3.76 11.78 -20.27
C TRP A 821 3.68 13.02 -21.18
N GLY A 822 2.90 12.89 -22.24
CA GLY A 822 2.53 13.99 -23.13
C GLY A 822 1.47 14.91 -22.53
N ARG A 823 0.89 15.78 -23.34
CA ARG A 823 -0.20 16.70 -22.96
C ARG A 823 -1.39 16.61 -23.91
N LEU A 824 -2.58 16.64 -23.33
CA LEU A 824 -3.84 16.86 -24.02
C LEU A 824 -4.24 18.32 -23.81
N VAL A 825 -4.29 19.11 -24.89
CA VAL A 825 -4.62 20.54 -24.83
C VAL A 825 -5.97 20.76 -25.48
N PHE A 826 -6.98 21.16 -24.69
CA PHE A 826 -8.32 21.43 -25.21
C PHE A 826 -8.36 22.81 -25.87
N THR A 827 -8.93 22.92 -27.06
CA THR A 827 -9.02 24.17 -27.83
C THR A 827 -10.46 24.45 -28.26
N GLY A 828 -10.80 25.72 -28.51
CA GLY A 828 -12.11 26.09 -29.06
C GLY A 828 -12.28 25.62 -30.52
N SER A 829 -13.53 25.54 -30.99
CA SER A 829 -13.88 25.17 -32.38
C SER A 829 -13.21 26.07 -33.42
N ASP A 830 -13.02 27.35 -33.08
CA ASP A 830 -12.54 28.41 -33.99
C ASP A 830 -11.09 28.82 -33.69
N GLY A 831 -10.40 28.12 -32.78
CA GLY A 831 -9.07 28.51 -32.30
C GLY A 831 -9.04 29.74 -31.37
N VAL A 832 -10.19 30.31 -31.01
CA VAL A 832 -10.33 31.45 -30.08
C VAL A 832 -11.00 31.00 -28.77
N SER A 833 -10.53 31.54 -27.64
CA SER A 833 -10.74 31.13 -26.25
C SER A 833 -12.05 31.60 -25.59
N ASN A 834 -13.13 31.85 -26.32
CA ASN A 834 -14.36 32.38 -25.72
C ASN A 834 -15.36 31.25 -25.46
N VAL A 835 -15.42 30.77 -24.21
CA VAL A 835 -16.42 29.80 -23.77
C VAL A 835 -17.74 30.52 -23.53
N LYS A 836 -18.73 30.31 -24.40
CA LYS A 836 -20.13 30.58 -24.05
C LYS A 836 -20.63 29.40 -23.21
N ALA A 837 -20.36 29.42 -21.91
CA ALA A 837 -20.89 28.42 -20.97
C ALA A 837 -21.81 29.10 -19.96
N GLU A 838 -23.02 28.53 -19.79
CA GLU A 838 -23.86 28.84 -18.64
C GLU A 838 -23.08 28.60 -17.34
N PRO A 839 -23.10 29.55 -16.38
CA PRO A 839 -22.40 29.39 -15.12
C PRO A 839 -22.77 28.09 -14.43
N SER A 840 -21.79 27.21 -14.24
CA SER A 840 -21.94 25.91 -13.60
C SER A 840 -20.78 25.62 -12.65
N LEU A 841 -21.07 24.79 -11.67
CA LEU A 841 -20.19 24.39 -10.59
C LEU A 841 -20.21 22.87 -10.51
N MET A 842 -19.06 22.25 -10.32
CA MET A 842 -18.95 20.90 -9.77
C MET A 842 -18.12 20.95 -8.50
N VAL A 843 -18.56 20.22 -7.47
CA VAL A 843 -17.72 19.88 -6.31
C VAL A 843 -17.57 18.37 -6.23
N GLU A 844 -16.34 17.89 -6.18
CA GLU A 844 -16.03 16.48 -6.05
C GLU A 844 -16.05 16.06 -4.57
N PRO A 845 -16.59 14.87 -4.25
CA PRO A 845 -16.46 14.31 -2.92
C PRO A 845 -15.00 14.10 -2.51
N SER A 846 -14.69 14.36 -1.24
CA SER A 846 -13.42 13.98 -0.64
C SER A 846 -13.35 12.46 -0.44
N LEU A 847 -12.19 11.86 -0.69
CA LEU A 847 -11.94 10.44 -0.39
C LEU A 847 -11.97 10.19 1.12
N ALA A 848 -11.45 11.12 1.91
CA ALA A 848 -11.59 11.11 3.35
C ALA A 848 -12.99 11.65 3.68
N LYS A 849 -13.89 10.79 4.15
CA LYS A 849 -15.26 11.19 4.56
C LYS A 849 -15.34 11.70 6.00
N MET A 850 -14.22 11.69 6.73
CA MET A 850 -14.15 12.12 8.13
C MET A 850 -13.00 13.12 8.33
N VAL A 851 -13.22 14.09 9.22
CA VAL A 851 -12.21 15.08 9.61
C VAL A 851 -12.32 15.40 11.10
N THR A 852 -11.17 15.51 11.76
CA THR A 852 -11.10 16.01 13.13
C THR A 852 -11.43 17.50 13.19
N VAL A 853 -12.30 17.91 14.10
CA VAL A 853 -12.69 19.31 14.29
C VAL A 853 -11.47 20.21 14.50
N GLY A 854 -11.43 21.33 13.78
CA GLY A 854 -10.32 22.27 13.77
C GLY A 854 -9.22 21.97 12.74
N LEU A 855 -9.27 20.82 12.05
CA LEU A 855 -8.40 20.56 10.90
C LEU A 855 -9.04 21.04 9.58
N PRO A 856 -8.23 21.48 8.60
CA PRO A 856 -8.72 21.87 7.28
C PRO A 856 -9.25 20.65 6.52
N PHE A 857 -10.38 20.82 5.83
CA PHE A 857 -11.03 19.77 5.05
C PHE A 857 -11.19 20.18 3.57
N PRO A 858 -10.37 19.61 2.66
CA PRO A 858 -10.33 20.03 1.27
C PRO A 858 -11.30 19.28 0.35
N PHE A 859 -11.81 19.98 -0.65
CA PHE A 859 -12.62 19.48 -1.76
C PHE A 859 -12.07 20.01 -3.08
N ASN A 860 -12.11 19.19 -4.13
CA ASN A 860 -11.81 19.67 -5.48
C ASN A 860 -13.08 20.26 -6.09
N MET A 861 -12.93 21.35 -6.83
CA MET A 861 -14.02 22.09 -7.44
C MET A 861 -13.64 22.52 -8.85
N GLU A 862 -14.63 22.57 -9.74
CA GLU A 862 -14.51 23.21 -11.05
C GLU A 862 -15.66 24.18 -11.28
N ILE A 863 -15.31 25.41 -11.68
CA ILE A 863 -16.28 26.44 -12.06
C ILE A 863 -16.14 26.73 -13.54
N ARG A 864 -17.27 26.90 -14.22
CA ARG A 864 -17.33 27.24 -15.64
C ARG A 864 -18.27 28.41 -15.85
N ALA A 865 -17.84 29.41 -16.59
CA ALA A 865 -18.64 30.54 -17.02
C ALA A 865 -17.97 31.26 -18.19
N ASP A 866 -18.68 32.22 -18.77
CA ASP A 866 -18.19 33.20 -19.75
C ASP A 866 -17.43 34.39 -19.12
N VAL A 867 -17.44 34.49 -17.78
CA VAL A 867 -16.68 35.48 -16.99
C VAL A 867 -15.46 34.83 -16.34
N GLN A 868 -14.48 35.62 -15.88
CA GLN A 868 -13.27 35.08 -15.24
C GLN A 868 -13.46 34.69 -13.77
N ILE A 869 -14.38 35.33 -13.06
CA ILE A 869 -14.58 35.18 -11.61
C ILE A 869 -16.08 35.18 -11.32
N LEU A 870 -16.51 34.27 -10.44
CA LEU A 870 -17.86 34.21 -9.90
C LEU A 870 -17.87 34.36 -8.38
N SER A 871 -19.05 34.55 -7.80
CA SER A 871 -19.24 34.51 -6.35
C SER A 871 -19.77 33.13 -5.96
N LEU A 872 -19.18 32.53 -4.93
CA LEU A 872 -19.52 31.21 -4.42
C LEU A 872 -20.07 31.36 -3.00
N ASP A 873 -21.27 30.85 -2.78
CA ASP A 873 -21.87 30.69 -1.44
C ASP A 873 -21.78 29.22 -1.04
N VAL A 874 -21.47 28.96 0.23
CA VAL A 874 -21.49 27.60 0.81
C VAL A 874 -22.30 27.62 2.09
N THR A 875 -23.24 26.70 2.21
CA THR A 875 -23.97 26.42 3.45
C THR A 875 -23.63 25.02 3.93
N LEU A 876 -23.31 24.88 5.21
CA LEU A 876 -23.12 23.60 5.87
C LEU A 876 -24.40 23.29 6.67
N VAL A 877 -24.93 22.08 6.55
CA VAL A 877 -26.09 21.62 7.31
C VAL A 877 -25.73 20.37 8.11
N HIS A 878 -25.93 20.43 9.42
CA HIS A 878 -25.71 19.30 10.32
C HIS A 878 -26.91 18.34 10.31
N GLU A 879 -26.70 17.08 10.71
CA GLU A 879 -27.76 16.07 10.80
C GLU A 879 -28.91 16.43 11.76
N ASP A 880 -28.68 17.33 12.74
CA ASP A 880 -29.72 17.89 13.62
C ASP A 880 -30.50 19.07 13.01
N GLY A 881 -30.19 19.46 11.76
CA GLY A 881 -30.77 20.59 11.06
C GLY A 881 -30.09 21.94 11.32
N THR A 882 -29.01 22.00 12.10
CA THR A 882 -28.23 23.24 12.29
C THR A 882 -27.60 23.68 10.98
N GLU A 883 -27.85 24.93 10.57
CA GLU A 883 -27.26 25.51 9.37
C GLU A 883 -26.17 26.53 9.70
N VAL A 884 -25.08 26.50 8.93
CA VAL A 884 -23.98 27.46 8.99
C VAL A 884 -23.67 27.97 7.59
N ALA A 885 -24.01 29.23 7.32
CA ALA A 885 -23.61 29.91 6.10
C ALA A 885 -22.17 30.43 6.24
N LEU A 886 -21.29 30.04 5.31
CA LEU A 886 -19.93 30.55 5.24
C LEU A 886 -19.89 31.86 4.43
N GLU A 887 -18.85 32.66 4.65
CA GLU A 887 -18.66 33.93 3.93
C GLU A 887 -18.58 33.72 2.42
N THR A 888 -19.33 34.49 1.63
CA THR A 888 -19.25 34.42 0.16
C THR A 888 -17.85 34.77 -0.33
N ILE A 889 -17.25 33.89 -1.13
CA ILE A 889 -15.90 34.10 -1.70
C ILE A 889 -15.94 34.32 -3.21
N LYS A 890 -14.91 35.01 -3.72
CA LYS A 890 -14.67 35.13 -5.16
C LYS A 890 -13.90 33.92 -5.65
N ALA A 891 -14.45 33.21 -6.63
CA ALA A 891 -13.90 31.99 -7.15
C ALA A 891 -13.54 32.14 -8.64
N PRO A 892 -12.30 31.86 -9.05
CA PRO A 892 -11.91 31.92 -10.45
C PRO A 892 -12.59 30.80 -11.25
N VAL A 893 -12.83 31.05 -12.53
CA VAL A 893 -13.23 30.00 -13.48
C VAL A 893 -12.06 29.04 -13.73
N GLY A 894 -12.37 27.75 -13.80
CA GLY A 894 -11.42 26.65 -13.86
C GLY A 894 -11.44 25.79 -12.59
N SER A 895 -10.42 24.94 -12.47
CA SER A 895 -10.25 24.09 -11.30
C SER A 895 -9.72 24.89 -10.11
N SER A 896 -10.19 24.56 -8.92
CA SER A 896 -9.75 25.14 -7.64
C SER A 896 -9.95 24.12 -6.53
N ARG A 897 -9.28 24.31 -5.40
CA ARG A 897 -9.49 23.48 -4.20
C ARG A 897 -10.18 24.32 -3.14
N LEU A 898 -11.39 23.94 -2.77
CA LEU A 898 -12.17 24.53 -1.69
C LEU A 898 -11.74 23.90 -0.37
N VAL A 899 -11.25 24.70 0.57
CA VAL A 899 -10.87 24.23 1.90
C VAL A 899 -11.84 24.78 2.93
N ILE A 900 -12.47 23.88 3.68
CA ILE A 900 -13.33 24.22 4.82
C ILE A 900 -12.49 24.13 6.10
N GLU A 901 -12.40 25.24 6.82
CA GLU A 901 -11.81 25.27 8.15
C GLU A 901 -12.89 24.85 9.16
N THR A 902 -12.71 23.71 9.82
CA THR A 902 -13.77 23.05 10.59
C THR A 902 -13.89 23.51 12.04
N ALA A 903 -13.11 24.51 12.45
CA ALA A 903 -13.13 25.04 13.81
C ALA A 903 -14.55 25.54 14.19
N GLY A 904 -15.05 25.14 15.36
CA GLY A 904 -16.39 25.52 15.84
C GLY A 904 -17.55 24.72 15.24
N LEU A 905 -17.32 23.78 14.31
CA LEU A 905 -18.37 22.86 13.87
C LEU A 905 -18.71 21.85 14.97
N LYS A 906 -20.00 21.56 15.13
CA LYS A 906 -20.50 20.46 15.97
C LYS A 906 -19.98 19.12 15.47
N LEU A 907 -19.82 18.16 16.38
CA LEU A 907 -19.52 16.77 16.03
C LEU A 907 -20.75 16.12 15.39
N GLY A 908 -20.53 15.25 14.41
CA GLY A 908 -21.61 14.55 13.69
C GLY A 908 -21.53 14.73 12.18
N SER A 909 -22.57 14.29 11.48
CA SER A 909 -22.62 14.36 10.02
C SER A 909 -23.00 15.77 9.56
N TRP A 910 -22.23 16.27 8.60
CA TRP A 910 -22.45 17.54 7.93
C TRP A 910 -22.63 17.30 6.43
N THR A 911 -23.42 18.18 5.82
CA THR A 911 -23.62 18.20 4.38
C THR A 911 -23.31 19.60 3.85
N LEU A 912 -22.42 19.67 2.86
CA LEU A 912 -21.95 20.86 2.20
C LEU A 912 -22.86 21.14 0.98
N TYR A 913 -23.45 22.34 0.94
CA TYR A 913 -24.31 22.83 -0.14
C TYR A 913 -23.63 24.02 -0.83
N PRO A 914 -22.84 23.78 -1.89
CA PRO A 914 -22.13 24.84 -2.58
C PRO A 914 -22.97 25.34 -3.76
N ARG A 915 -22.98 26.65 -4.00
CA ARG A 915 -23.67 27.26 -5.14
C ARG A 915 -22.96 28.48 -5.66
N ILE A 916 -23.09 28.73 -6.96
CA ILE A 916 -22.84 30.05 -7.52
C ILE A 916 -23.91 30.99 -6.95
N SER A 917 -23.50 32.15 -6.43
CA SER A 917 -24.44 33.08 -5.79
C SER A 917 -25.61 33.40 -6.70
N GLN A 918 -26.82 33.44 -6.12
CA GLN A 918 -28.10 33.65 -6.83
C GLN A 918 -28.57 32.51 -7.75
N LYS A 919 -27.84 31.40 -7.87
CA LYS A 919 -28.32 30.15 -8.51
C LYS A 919 -28.76 29.12 -7.45
N PRO A 920 -29.70 28.21 -7.78
CA PRO A 920 -30.07 27.12 -6.88
C PRO A 920 -28.90 26.15 -6.66
N VAL A 921 -28.90 25.45 -5.52
CA VAL A 921 -27.92 24.38 -5.25
C VAL A 921 -28.21 23.21 -6.19
N ALA A 922 -27.19 22.74 -6.91
CA ALA A 922 -27.30 21.54 -7.72
C ALA A 922 -27.15 20.29 -6.83
N PRO A 923 -28.10 19.34 -6.84
CA PRO A 923 -28.02 18.12 -6.02
C PRO A 923 -26.74 17.32 -6.23
N SER A 924 -26.17 17.35 -7.44
CA SER A 924 -24.91 16.67 -7.79
C SER A 924 -23.67 17.21 -7.07
N ASN A 925 -23.75 18.41 -6.49
CA ASN A 925 -22.62 19.07 -5.81
C ASN A 925 -22.73 19.00 -4.29
N VAL A 926 -23.78 18.35 -3.78
CA VAL A 926 -24.01 18.19 -2.35
C VAL A 926 -23.10 17.09 -1.84
N VAL A 927 -22.23 17.40 -0.88
CA VAL A 927 -21.23 16.45 -0.37
C VAL A 927 -21.38 16.30 1.14
N SER A 928 -21.48 15.06 1.62
CA SER A 928 -21.55 14.76 3.05
C SER A 928 -20.19 14.33 3.60
N PHE A 929 -19.93 14.73 4.84
CA PHE A 929 -18.74 14.36 5.60
C PHE A 929 -19.06 14.34 7.10
N ARG A 930 -18.20 13.75 7.91
CA ARG A 930 -18.36 13.71 9.36
C ARG A 930 -17.27 14.51 10.06
N VAL A 931 -17.67 15.33 11.02
CA VAL A 931 -16.76 15.99 11.94
C VAL A 931 -16.65 15.13 13.20
N VAL A 932 -15.43 14.73 13.53
CA VAL A 932 -15.12 13.95 14.73
C VAL A 932 -14.38 14.82 15.73
N ASP A 933 -14.36 14.36 16.97
CA ASP A 933 -13.72 15.09 18.05
C ASP A 933 -12.19 15.23 17.86
N SER A 934 -11.61 16.24 18.50
CA SER A 934 -10.18 16.51 18.51
C SER A 934 -9.48 15.80 19.67
N PRO A 935 -8.52 14.88 19.39
CA PRO A 935 -7.65 14.35 20.42
C PRO A 935 -6.70 15.40 21.01
N TRP A 936 -6.73 16.65 20.57
CA TRP A 936 -5.75 17.68 20.94
C TRP A 936 -6.31 18.74 21.90
N LYS A 937 -7.60 18.64 22.24
CA LYS A 937 -8.29 19.58 23.12
C LYS A 937 -8.56 19.02 24.52
#